data_AF-A0A2G5M121-F1
#
_entry.id   AF-A0A2G5M121-F1
#
_cell.length_a   1.000
_cell.length_b   1.000
_cell.length_c   1.000
_cell.angle_alpha   90.00
_cell.angle_beta   90.00
_cell.angle_gamma   90.00
#
_symmetry.space_group_name_H-M   'P 1'
#
loop_
_entity.id
_entity.type
_entity.pdbx_description
1 polymer ?
#
loop_
_entity_poly.entity_id
_entity_poly.type
_entity_poly.pdbx_seq_one_letter_code
_entity_poly.pdbx_strand_id
1 'polypeptide(L)'
;MSLFKQLLIAICLFLVVAFSGSFMVSLESSRTQYVNQLRSHAQDAATALALSLTPNIDDPAMVELLVSSIFDSGYYASIRVVDLATDKTIVERSGIPDNNGVPNWFVKLIGLEPAGGDALVNRGWEQAARVEVVSHPMFALAKLWQSALGSLGWLLLCGAVSAVLGALLLRRQLKPLDYMVKQSHAIARREFLSLPDLPRTPELRRVVQAMNQMVEKLKALFQEQAERSEKLRIESYQDNLTGLANRRYFEMQLNARVSNPEDTNSGYLLLLRVKDLAGLNQRLGGQRTDQLLQAVGEQLLRQCEPYPETHNLVTRIRGGEFAVLAPGLVREEALQLAQNLESTLLSLQATSASDVTPVAYIGLAPFNHGDSPQALLTLADQALAQAEGQGDSSWVCLDHSAAASVGDDHHAWHTLLDRALTHQRFELYFQPVVASQDPQLVLHYKVLSRLQDDDGHTIPAGRFLPWLERFGWTARLDRLMLEQVLKQMASHTHSLALNLSAATLQDAQALNRIVELLRQHSNLGPRLTLEIGEEQLPEQALLEQLTQRLRELGFSLSLQRFGGRFSMIGNLARLGLAYLKIDGSYIRAIDQESDKRLFIEAIQRAAHSIDLPLIAERVETEGELKVIREMGIFGVQGQLFGEPAPWK
;
A
#
# COMPACT_ATOMS: atom_id res chain seq x y z
N MET A 1 12.27 4.98 -23.80
CA MET A 1 11.15 4.39 -24.55
C MET A 1 10.69 3.12 -23.83
N SER A 2 9.39 2.80 -23.81
CA SER A 2 8.90 1.57 -23.15
C SER A 2 9.24 0.31 -23.96
N LEU A 3 9.39 -0.82 -23.28
CA LEU A 3 9.63 -2.14 -23.88
C LEU A 3 8.55 -2.51 -24.92
N PHE A 4 7.29 -2.12 -24.66
CA PHE A 4 6.19 -2.22 -25.63
C PHE A 4 6.50 -1.53 -26.96
N LYS A 5 7.02 -0.28 -26.92
CA LYS A 5 7.36 0.48 -28.13
C LYS A 5 8.51 -0.16 -28.89
N GLN A 6 9.53 -0.66 -28.20
CA GLN A 6 10.69 -1.33 -28.83
C GLN A 6 10.28 -2.61 -29.55
N LEU A 7 9.48 -3.47 -28.91
CA LEU A 7 8.98 -4.71 -29.52
C LEU A 7 8.05 -4.45 -30.70
N LEU A 8 7.16 -3.46 -30.60
CA LEU A 8 6.28 -3.10 -31.71
C LEU A 8 7.07 -2.58 -32.91
N ILE A 9 8.07 -1.73 -32.69
CA ILE A 9 8.95 -1.23 -33.74
C ILE A 9 9.72 -2.39 -34.40
N ALA A 10 10.23 -3.35 -33.61
CA ALA A 10 10.92 -4.52 -34.14
C ALA A 10 10.00 -5.39 -35.02
N ILE A 11 8.75 -5.63 -34.59
CA ILE A 11 7.75 -6.37 -35.38
C ILE A 11 7.44 -5.62 -36.68
N CYS A 12 7.21 -4.31 -36.62
CA CYS A 12 6.94 -3.50 -37.81
C CYS A 12 8.14 -3.51 -38.76
N LEU A 13 9.37 -3.37 -38.26
CA LEU A 13 10.59 -3.41 -39.06
C LEU A 13 10.76 -4.76 -39.76
N PHE A 14 10.53 -5.86 -39.03
CA PHE A 14 10.57 -7.21 -39.59
C PHE A 14 9.52 -7.40 -40.70
N LEU A 15 8.29 -6.94 -40.47
CA LEU A 15 7.22 -6.98 -41.49
C LEU A 15 7.60 -6.18 -42.74
N VAL A 16 8.18 -4.99 -42.58
CA VAL A 16 8.64 -4.18 -43.72
C VAL A 16 9.70 -4.92 -44.52
N VAL A 17 10.72 -5.49 -43.86
CA VAL A 17 11.78 -6.24 -44.55
C VAL A 17 11.21 -7.48 -45.26
N ALA A 18 10.38 -8.26 -44.58
CA ALA A 18 9.78 -9.47 -45.14
C ALA A 18 8.86 -9.15 -46.34
N PHE A 19 8.05 -8.11 -46.23
CA PHE A 19 7.12 -7.70 -47.28
C PHE A 19 7.83 -7.06 -48.47
N SER A 20 8.85 -6.22 -48.24
CA SER A 20 9.68 -5.68 -49.32
C SER A 20 10.42 -6.80 -50.07
N GLY A 21 10.98 -7.77 -49.35
CA GLY A 21 11.62 -8.93 -49.98
C GLY A 21 10.65 -9.78 -50.81
N SER A 22 9.48 -10.11 -50.23
CA SER A 22 8.44 -10.87 -50.93
C SER A 22 7.92 -10.14 -52.16
N PHE A 23 7.71 -8.83 -52.07
CA PHE A 23 7.29 -7.99 -53.19
C PHE A 23 8.32 -8.01 -54.31
N MET A 24 9.60 -7.88 -53.99
CA MET A 24 10.68 -7.87 -55.00
C MET A 24 10.83 -9.22 -55.71
N VAL A 25 10.77 -10.34 -54.96
CA VAL A 25 10.81 -11.69 -55.54
C VAL A 25 9.59 -11.94 -56.43
N SER A 26 8.39 -11.53 -56.00
CA SER A 26 7.17 -11.67 -56.78
C SER A 26 7.23 -10.86 -58.09
N LEU A 27 7.74 -9.63 -58.01
CA LEU A 27 7.91 -8.75 -59.16
C LEU A 27 8.90 -9.32 -60.17
N GLU A 28 10.05 -9.83 -59.72
CA GLU A 28 11.07 -10.42 -60.61
C GLU A 28 10.60 -11.75 -61.23
N SER A 29 9.91 -12.58 -60.46
CA SER A 29 9.29 -13.82 -60.95
C SER A 29 8.26 -13.52 -62.05
N SER A 30 7.36 -12.56 -61.78
CA SER A 30 6.37 -12.11 -62.76
C SER A 30 7.03 -11.53 -64.01
N ARG A 31 8.10 -10.72 -63.84
CA ARG A 31 8.88 -10.14 -64.95
C ARG A 31 9.43 -11.24 -65.84
N THR A 32 10.10 -12.24 -65.27
CA THR A 32 10.68 -13.37 -66.01
C THR A 32 9.61 -14.17 -66.76
N GLN A 33 8.46 -14.42 -66.12
CA GLN A 33 7.34 -15.12 -66.74
C GLN A 33 6.81 -14.37 -67.96
N TYR A 34 6.62 -13.05 -67.85
CA TYR A 34 6.13 -12.25 -68.98
C TYR A 34 7.16 -12.11 -70.11
N VAL A 35 8.47 -12.04 -69.83
CA VAL A 35 9.52 -12.09 -70.87
C VAL A 35 9.43 -13.37 -71.67
N ASN A 36 9.35 -14.51 -70.98
CA ASN A 36 9.24 -15.82 -71.63
C ASN A 36 7.95 -15.92 -72.46
N GLN A 37 6.85 -15.35 -71.95
CA GLN A 37 5.58 -15.32 -72.67
C GLN A 37 5.64 -14.43 -73.93
N LEU A 38 6.29 -13.26 -73.87
CA LEU A 38 6.50 -12.38 -75.03
C LEU A 38 7.34 -13.06 -76.11
N ARG A 39 8.38 -13.81 -75.72
CA ARG A 39 9.22 -14.59 -76.65
C ARG A 39 8.44 -15.73 -77.30
N SER A 40 7.67 -16.50 -76.51
CA SER A 40 6.83 -17.58 -77.06
C SER A 40 5.82 -17.02 -78.05
N HIS A 41 5.08 -15.96 -77.68
CA HIS A 41 4.10 -15.34 -78.58
C HIS A 41 4.73 -14.79 -79.86
N ALA A 42 5.93 -14.17 -79.78
CA ALA A 42 6.64 -13.71 -80.96
C ALA A 42 7.01 -14.88 -81.88
N GLN A 43 7.53 -15.98 -81.31
CA GLN A 43 7.93 -17.17 -82.05
C GLN A 43 6.73 -17.90 -82.67
N ASP A 44 5.64 -18.05 -81.92
CA ASP A 44 4.40 -18.67 -82.37
C ASP A 44 3.77 -17.86 -83.50
N ALA A 45 3.78 -16.52 -83.37
CA ALA A 45 3.32 -15.62 -84.42
C ALA A 45 4.19 -15.69 -85.68
N ALA A 46 5.53 -15.69 -85.53
CA ALA A 46 6.45 -15.83 -86.65
C ALA A 46 6.21 -17.16 -87.39
N THR A 47 6.04 -18.26 -86.65
CA THR A 47 5.79 -19.60 -87.20
C THR A 47 4.44 -19.68 -87.91
N ALA A 48 3.37 -19.15 -87.29
CA ALA A 48 2.03 -19.13 -87.87
C ALA A 48 1.96 -18.25 -89.12
N LEU A 49 2.64 -17.11 -89.11
CA LEU A 49 2.73 -16.20 -90.25
C LEU A 49 3.54 -16.85 -91.37
N ALA A 50 4.67 -17.51 -91.07
CA ALA A 50 5.48 -18.21 -92.06
C ALA A 50 4.71 -19.36 -92.75
N LEU A 51 3.95 -20.15 -91.99
CA LEU A 51 3.09 -21.21 -92.53
C LEU A 51 1.98 -20.65 -93.42
N SER A 52 1.40 -19.51 -93.02
CA SER A 52 0.31 -18.85 -93.76
C SER A 52 0.80 -18.12 -95.02
N LEU A 53 2.07 -17.68 -95.03
CA LEU A 53 2.74 -17.08 -96.19
C LEU A 53 3.25 -18.10 -97.21
N THR A 54 3.54 -19.34 -96.78
CA THR A 54 4.06 -20.40 -97.65
C THR A 54 3.31 -20.58 -98.99
N PRO A 55 1.96 -20.60 -99.03
CA PRO A 55 1.24 -20.73 -100.30
C PRO A 55 1.12 -19.42 -101.11
N ASN A 56 1.38 -18.25 -100.51
CA ASN A 56 1.04 -16.93 -101.07
C ASN A 56 2.24 -15.96 -101.12
N ILE A 57 3.48 -16.46 -100.99
CA ILE A 57 4.69 -15.62 -100.87
C ILE A 57 4.98 -14.78 -102.13
N ASP A 58 4.42 -15.20 -103.28
CA ASP A 58 4.59 -14.55 -104.58
C ASP A 58 3.58 -13.41 -104.85
N ASP A 59 2.61 -13.19 -103.94
CA ASP A 59 1.63 -12.11 -104.02
C ASP A 59 1.92 -11.04 -102.94
N PRO A 60 2.59 -9.93 -103.30
CA PRO A 60 2.94 -8.87 -102.36
C PRO A 60 1.73 -8.27 -101.62
N ALA A 61 0.56 -8.21 -102.26
CA ALA A 61 -0.64 -7.67 -101.65
C ALA A 61 -1.21 -8.61 -100.58
N MET A 62 -1.13 -9.92 -100.81
CA MET A 62 -1.54 -10.93 -99.82
C MET A 62 -0.57 -11.01 -98.64
N VAL A 63 0.74 -10.89 -98.91
CA VAL A 63 1.77 -10.79 -97.85
C VAL A 63 1.50 -9.57 -96.97
N GLU A 64 1.21 -8.41 -97.57
CA GLU A 64 0.90 -7.18 -96.85
C GLU A 64 -0.38 -7.29 -96.00
N LEU A 65 -1.42 -7.96 -96.52
CA LEU A 65 -2.67 -8.15 -95.81
C LEU A 65 -2.54 -9.10 -94.61
N LEU A 66 -1.80 -10.20 -94.74
CA LEU A 66 -1.54 -11.15 -93.64
C LEU A 66 -0.67 -10.53 -92.55
N VAL A 67 0.36 -9.77 -92.94
CA VAL A 67 1.20 -9.03 -91.99
C VAL A 67 0.39 -7.95 -91.28
N SER A 68 -0.44 -7.19 -92.00
CA SER A 68 -1.27 -6.13 -91.39
C SER A 68 -2.32 -6.70 -90.43
N SER A 69 -2.98 -7.82 -90.79
CA SER A 69 -3.98 -8.49 -89.92
C SER A 69 -3.39 -8.94 -88.58
N ILE A 70 -2.19 -9.53 -88.59
CA ILE A 70 -1.51 -9.96 -87.37
C ILE A 70 -0.97 -8.75 -86.60
N PHE A 71 -0.47 -7.72 -87.28
CA PHE A 71 0.01 -6.49 -86.64
C PHE A 71 -1.11 -5.72 -85.94
N ASP A 72 -2.29 -5.62 -86.56
CA ASP A 72 -3.48 -4.92 -86.05
C ASP A 72 -4.06 -5.56 -84.78
N SER A 73 -3.58 -6.76 -84.40
CA SER A 73 -3.89 -7.37 -83.09
C SER A 73 -3.34 -6.55 -81.90
N GLY A 74 -2.38 -5.64 -82.15
CA GLY A 74 -1.87 -4.68 -81.15
C GLY A 74 -0.81 -5.21 -80.19
N TYR A 75 -0.33 -6.45 -80.38
CA TYR A 75 0.67 -7.08 -79.49
C TYR A 75 2.12 -6.95 -79.96
N TYR A 76 2.36 -6.49 -81.19
CA TYR A 76 3.67 -6.50 -81.83
C TYR A 76 4.23 -5.09 -82.04
N ALA A 77 5.52 -4.93 -81.77
CA ALA A 77 6.27 -3.70 -82.02
C ALA A 77 6.62 -3.58 -83.50
N SER A 78 7.03 -4.70 -84.11
CA SER A 78 7.30 -4.79 -85.54
C SER A 78 7.12 -6.20 -86.07
N ILE A 79 6.64 -6.32 -87.31
CA ILE A 79 6.64 -7.55 -88.11
C ILE A 79 7.31 -7.23 -89.44
N ARG A 80 8.33 -8.02 -89.79
CA ARG A 80 9.11 -7.86 -91.01
C ARG A 80 9.18 -9.17 -91.76
N VAL A 81 8.99 -9.12 -93.08
CA VAL A 81 9.21 -10.25 -93.99
C VAL A 81 10.39 -9.88 -94.88
N VAL A 82 11.47 -10.67 -94.81
CA VAL A 82 12.73 -10.41 -95.51
C VAL A 82 12.97 -11.50 -96.54
N ASP A 83 13.26 -11.12 -97.77
CA ASP A 83 13.68 -12.03 -98.83
C ASP A 83 15.10 -12.54 -98.54
N LEU A 84 15.29 -13.87 -98.50
CA LEU A 84 16.58 -14.46 -98.10
C LEU A 84 17.66 -14.40 -99.19
N ALA A 85 17.28 -14.25 -100.45
CA ALA A 85 18.24 -14.21 -101.57
C ALA A 85 18.79 -12.79 -101.79
N THR A 86 17.98 -11.76 -101.51
CA THR A 86 18.32 -10.36 -101.77
C THR A 86 18.55 -9.53 -100.51
N ASP A 87 18.24 -10.09 -99.33
CA ASP A 87 18.25 -9.42 -98.02
C ASP A 87 17.40 -8.12 -98.00
N LYS A 88 16.43 -8.01 -98.93
CA LYS A 88 15.51 -6.88 -99.02
C LYS A 88 14.22 -7.19 -98.29
N THR A 89 13.74 -6.20 -97.55
CA THR A 89 12.45 -6.27 -96.86
C THR A 89 11.30 -6.23 -97.87
N ILE A 90 10.46 -7.27 -97.85
CA ILE A 90 9.27 -7.40 -98.69
C ILE A 90 8.14 -6.55 -98.11
N VAL A 91 7.87 -6.71 -96.80
CA VAL A 91 6.87 -5.92 -96.05
C VAL A 91 7.39 -5.67 -94.64
N GLU A 92 7.19 -4.45 -94.15
CA GLU A 92 7.43 -4.07 -92.76
C GLU A 92 6.21 -3.33 -92.20
N ARG A 93 5.83 -3.69 -90.98
CA ARG A 93 4.90 -2.94 -90.14
C ARG A 93 5.55 -2.71 -88.79
N SER A 94 5.52 -1.46 -88.32
CA SER A 94 6.05 -1.06 -87.02
C SER A 94 5.17 0.02 -86.40
N GLY A 95 5.04 0.03 -85.09
CA GLY A 95 4.20 0.99 -84.38
C GLY A 95 4.53 1.07 -82.89
N ILE A 96 4.22 2.21 -82.29
CA ILE A 96 4.40 2.47 -80.87
C ILE A 96 3.00 2.49 -80.24
N PRO A 97 2.60 1.48 -79.45
CA PRO A 97 1.30 1.47 -78.77
C PRO A 97 1.25 2.47 -77.61
N ASP A 98 0.03 2.87 -77.25
CA ASP A 98 -0.26 3.81 -76.16
C ASP A 98 0.21 3.28 -74.78
N ASN A 99 0.63 4.21 -73.91
CA ASN A 99 1.26 3.93 -72.61
C ASN A 99 0.32 3.32 -71.54
N ASN A 100 -0.93 2.99 -71.87
CA ASN A 100 -1.90 2.24 -71.03
C ASN A 100 -1.88 2.54 -69.50
N GLY A 101 -1.63 3.78 -69.10
CA GLY A 101 -1.64 4.23 -67.70
C GLY A 101 -0.43 3.81 -66.84
N VAL A 102 0.67 3.32 -67.43
CA VAL A 102 1.89 2.93 -66.67
C VAL A 102 2.83 4.12 -66.47
N PRO A 103 3.29 4.41 -65.25
CA PRO A 103 4.24 5.50 -65.02
C PRO A 103 5.61 5.27 -65.66
N ASN A 104 6.19 6.31 -66.27
CA ASN A 104 7.48 6.23 -66.96
C ASN A 104 8.66 5.80 -66.06
N TRP A 105 8.60 6.09 -64.75
CA TRP A 105 9.64 5.64 -63.81
C TRP A 105 9.62 4.12 -63.62
N PHE A 106 8.44 3.49 -63.66
CA PHE A 106 8.29 2.05 -63.49
C PHE A 106 8.80 1.31 -64.74
N VAL A 107 8.50 1.85 -65.92
CA VAL A 107 9.02 1.34 -67.21
C VAL A 107 10.56 1.32 -67.20
N LYS A 108 11.20 2.42 -66.75
CA LYS A 108 12.66 2.51 -66.64
C LYS A 108 13.24 1.55 -65.60
N LEU A 109 12.55 1.37 -64.48
CA LEU A 109 13.00 0.49 -63.39
C LEU A 109 12.96 -0.98 -63.78
N ILE A 110 11.91 -1.41 -64.48
CA ILE A 110 11.75 -2.81 -64.90
C ILE A 110 12.64 -3.15 -66.10
N GLY A 111 12.86 -2.21 -67.03
CA GLY A 111 13.75 -2.41 -68.18
C GLY A 111 13.44 -3.70 -68.95
N LEU A 112 12.21 -3.83 -69.43
CA LEU A 112 11.77 -4.98 -70.23
C LEU A 112 12.24 -4.81 -71.67
N GLU A 113 13.14 -5.68 -72.13
CA GLU A 113 13.57 -5.71 -73.52
C GLU A 113 12.48 -6.35 -74.42
N PRO A 114 12.26 -5.82 -75.63
CA PRO A 114 11.40 -6.48 -76.61
C PRO A 114 11.92 -7.88 -76.94
N ALA A 115 11.02 -8.86 -76.96
CA ALA A 115 11.37 -10.23 -77.35
C ALA A 115 10.96 -10.46 -78.81
N GLY A 116 11.90 -10.97 -79.61
CA GLY A 116 11.66 -11.35 -81.00
C GLY A 116 11.59 -12.86 -81.19
N GLY A 117 10.93 -13.27 -82.26
CA GLY A 117 10.91 -14.63 -82.80
C GLY A 117 11.01 -14.59 -84.32
N ASP A 118 11.59 -15.65 -84.89
CA ASP A 118 11.83 -15.75 -86.33
C ASP A 118 11.43 -17.12 -86.88
N ALA A 119 10.95 -17.13 -88.12
CA ALA A 119 10.56 -18.36 -88.81
C ALA A 119 10.86 -18.26 -90.31
N LEU A 120 11.19 -19.41 -90.91
CA LEU A 120 11.52 -19.52 -92.32
C LEU A 120 10.28 -19.89 -93.14
N VAL A 121 10.10 -19.21 -94.28
CA VAL A 121 9.07 -19.51 -95.28
C VAL A 121 9.73 -20.32 -96.39
N ASN A 122 9.27 -21.56 -96.59
CA ASN A 122 9.84 -22.47 -97.59
C ASN A 122 8.98 -22.47 -98.86
N ARG A 123 9.62 -22.31 -100.03
CA ARG A 123 9.01 -22.50 -101.35
C ARG A 123 9.51 -23.84 -101.91
N GLY A 124 8.74 -24.89 -101.72
CA GLY A 124 9.17 -26.26 -102.08
C GLY A 124 10.39 -26.69 -101.26
N TRP A 125 11.57 -26.76 -101.90
CA TRP A 125 12.84 -27.10 -101.26
C TRP A 125 13.76 -25.89 -101.01
N GLU A 126 13.35 -24.68 -101.42
CA GLU A 126 14.14 -23.45 -101.25
C GLU A 126 13.57 -22.57 -100.12
N GLN A 127 14.44 -21.93 -99.34
CA GLN A 127 14.04 -20.96 -98.33
C GLN A 127 13.81 -19.61 -99.00
N ALA A 128 12.56 -19.18 -99.10
CA ALA A 128 12.18 -17.99 -99.87
C ALA A 128 12.26 -16.69 -99.05
N ALA A 129 11.81 -16.73 -97.80
CA ALA A 129 11.79 -15.56 -96.93
C ALA A 129 11.95 -15.93 -95.46
N ARG A 130 12.36 -14.96 -94.64
CA ARG A 130 12.34 -15.03 -93.17
C ARG A 130 11.33 -14.03 -92.63
N VAL A 131 10.45 -14.51 -91.75
CA VAL A 131 9.55 -13.67 -90.98
C VAL A 131 10.22 -13.38 -89.63
N GLU A 132 10.33 -12.11 -89.29
CA GLU A 132 10.81 -11.61 -88.01
C GLU A 132 9.66 -10.89 -87.31
N VAL A 133 9.29 -11.36 -86.12
CA VAL A 133 8.23 -10.76 -85.29
C VAL A 133 8.84 -10.29 -83.98
N VAL A 134 8.60 -9.04 -83.60
CA VAL A 134 9.01 -8.48 -82.31
C VAL A 134 7.77 -8.12 -81.50
N SER A 135 7.60 -8.74 -80.34
CA SER A 135 6.51 -8.45 -79.40
C SER A 135 6.74 -7.13 -78.66
N HIS A 136 5.67 -6.36 -78.45
CA HIS A 136 5.74 -5.09 -77.73
C HIS A 136 5.63 -5.29 -76.20
N PRO A 137 6.56 -4.75 -75.39
CA PRO A 137 6.58 -5.01 -73.95
C PRO A 137 5.48 -4.27 -73.16
N MET A 138 4.79 -3.29 -73.75
CA MET A 138 3.83 -2.43 -73.02
C MET A 138 2.66 -3.18 -72.38
N PHE A 139 2.16 -4.24 -73.03
CA PHE A 139 1.11 -5.08 -72.46
C PHE A 139 1.58 -5.78 -71.18
N ALA A 140 2.80 -6.35 -71.21
CA ALA A 140 3.42 -6.99 -70.05
C ALA A 140 3.71 -5.96 -68.94
N LEU A 141 4.19 -4.76 -69.30
CA LEU A 141 4.43 -3.66 -68.36
C LEU A 141 3.15 -3.20 -67.65
N ALA A 142 2.03 -3.08 -68.39
CA ALA A 142 0.74 -2.71 -67.80
C ALA A 142 0.21 -3.77 -66.83
N LYS A 143 0.34 -5.05 -67.18
CA LYS A 143 -0.02 -6.16 -66.28
C LYS A 143 0.87 -6.23 -65.05
N LEU A 144 2.18 -6.04 -65.20
CA LEU A 144 3.13 -5.96 -64.08
C LEU A 144 2.81 -4.81 -63.15
N TRP A 145 2.47 -3.63 -63.68
CA TRP A 145 2.08 -2.47 -62.88
C TRP A 145 0.80 -2.71 -62.07
N GLN A 146 -0.23 -3.29 -62.68
CA GLN A 146 -1.47 -3.65 -61.97
C GLN A 146 -1.22 -4.72 -60.89
N SER A 147 -0.42 -5.74 -61.20
CA SER A 147 -0.03 -6.78 -60.25
C SER A 147 0.79 -6.22 -59.07
N ALA A 148 1.70 -5.27 -59.36
CA ALA A 148 2.48 -4.57 -58.35
C ALA A 148 1.59 -3.72 -57.42
N LEU A 149 0.64 -2.96 -57.96
CA LEU A 149 -0.31 -2.20 -57.15
C LEU A 149 -1.20 -3.10 -56.29
N GLY A 150 -1.72 -4.20 -56.86
CA GLY A 150 -2.52 -5.17 -56.11
C GLY A 150 -1.74 -5.84 -54.98
N SER A 151 -0.50 -6.25 -55.26
CA SER A 151 0.41 -6.84 -54.27
C SER A 151 0.76 -5.84 -53.17
N LEU A 152 1.06 -4.59 -53.52
CA LEU A 152 1.34 -3.53 -52.55
C LEU A 152 0.15 -3.27 -51.62
N GLY A 153 -1.07 -3.15 -52.19
CA GLY A 153 -2.29 -2.97 -51.41
C GLY A 153 -2.55 -4.11 -50.44
N TRP A 154 -2.36 -5.36 -50.89
CA TRP A 154 -2.48 -6.54 -50.04
C TRP A 154 -1.45 -6.57 -48.91
N LEU A 155 -0.19 -6.26 -49.20
CA LEU A 155 0.87 -6.19 -48.19
C LEU A 155 0.62 -5.10 -47.15
N LEU A 156 0.13 -3.92 -47.56
CA LEU A 156 -0.23 -2.85 -46.63
C LEU A 156 -1.39 -3.26 -45.71
N LEU A 157 -2.43 -3.91 -46.26
CA LEU A 157 -3.56 -4.42 -45.48
C LEU A 157 -3.10 -5.48 -44.45
N CYS A 158 -2.34 -6.48 -44.91
CA CYS A 158 -1.77 -7.50 -44.03
C CYS A 158 -0.86 -6.89 -42.96
N GLY A 159 -0.07 -5.88 -43.32
CA GLY A 159 0.81 -5.17 -42.39
C GLY A 159 0.03 -4.44 -41.30
N ALA A 160 -1.03 -3.72 -41.67
CA ALA A 160 -1.89 -3.02 -40.73
C ALA A 160 -2.59 -3.99 -39.76
N VAL A 161 -3.18 -5.07 -40.28
CA VAL A 161 -3.83 -6.10 -39.46
C VAL A 161 -2.84 -6.76 -38.49
N SER A 162 -1.65 -7.12 -39.00
CA SER A 162 -0.61 -7.76 -38.19
C SER A 162 -0.07 -6.81 -37.11
N ALA A 163 0.08 -5.52 -37.40
CA ALA A 163 0.48 -4.51 -36.42
C ALA A 163 -0.57 -4.32 -35.31
N VAL A 164 -1.86 -4.29 -35.65
CA VAL A 164 -2.96 -4.19 -34.68
C VAL A 164 -3.01 -5.43 -33.79
N LEU A 165 -2.97 -6.63 -34.38
CA LEU A 165 -2.95 -7.89 -33.64
C LEU A 165 -1.72 -8.00 -32.74
N GLY A 166 -0.54 -7.61 -33.24
CA GLY A 166 0.70 -7.55 -32.47
C GLY A 166 0.61 -6.60 -31.28
N ALA A 167 0.05 -5.40 -31.48
CA ALA A 167 -0.16 -4.43 -30.41
C ALA A 167 -1.13 -4.95 -29.32
N LEU A 168 -2.24 -5.59 -29.71
CA LEU A 168 -3.20 -6.20 -28.78
C LEU A 168 -2.57 -7.34 -27.98
N LEU A 169 -1.81 -8.21 -28.65
CA LEU A 169 -1.11 -9.34 -28.04
C LEU A 169 -0.04 -8.87 -27.05
N LEU A 170 0.77 -7.88 -27.44
CA LEU A 170 1.77 -7.26 -26.56
C LEU A 170 1.13 -6.59 -25.35
N ARG A 171 0.03 -5.85 -25.53
CA ARG A 171 -0.71 -5.25 -24.39
C ARG A 171 -1.21 -6.33 -23.43
N ARG A 172 -1.77 -7.43 -23.94
CA ARG A 172 -2.27 -8.54 -23.12
C ARG A 172 -1.15 -9.26 -22.36
N GLN A 173 0.01 -9.46 -22.99
CA GLN A 173 1.14 -10.15 -22.36
C GLN A 173 1.90 -9.29 -21.34
N LEU A 174 1.97 -7.96 -21.55
CA LEU A 174 2.70 -7.05 -20.66
C LEU A 174 1.85 -6.50 -19.51
N LYS A 175 0.51 -6.61 -19.56
CA LYS A 175 -0.40 -6.18 -18.48
C LYS A 175 0.00 -6.70 -17.09
N PRO A 176 0.47 -7.95 -16.89
CA PRO A 176 0.92 -8.44 -15.59
C PRO A 176 2.06 -7.63 -14.95
N LEU A 177 2.90 -6.93 -15.74
CA LEU A 177 3.99 -6.12 -15.21
C LEU A 177 3.50 -4.96 -14.34
N ASP A 178 2.39 -4.31 -14.72
CA ASP A 178 1.82 -3.21 -13.92
C ASP A 178 1.41 -3.69 -12.52
N TYR A 179 0.90 -4.92 -12.42
CA TYR A 179 0.54 -5.52 -11.14
C TYR A 179 1.77 -5.89 -10.31
N MET A 180 2.83 -6.38 -10.95
CA MET A 180 4.11 -6.67 -10.27
C MET A 180 4.75 -5.40 -9.72
N VAL A 181 4.68 -4.29 -10.45
CA VAL A 181 5.12 -2.96 -9.97
C VAL A 181 4.28 -2.53 -8.76
N LYS A 182 2.95 -2.70 -8.82
CA LYS A 182 2.06 -2.42 -7.67
C LYS A 182 2.41 -3.28 -6.46
N GLN A 183 2.66 -4.58 -6.64
CA GLN A 183 3.06 -5.47 -5.55
C GLN A 183 4.42 -5.08 -4.98
N SER A 184 5.39 -4.73 -5.82
CA SER A 184 6.70 -4.24 -5.37
C SER A 184 6.57 -2.95 -4.55
N HIS A 185 5.74 -2.01 -4.99
CA HIS A 185 5.45 -0.81 -4.20
C HIS A 185 4.69 -1.11 -2.91
N ALA A 186 3.80 -2.11 -2.90
CA ALA A 186 3.12 -2.57 -1.69
C ALA A 186 4.13 -3.14 -0.69
N ILE A 187 5.04 -4.01 -1.14
CA ILE A 187 6.14 -4.54 -0.32
C ILE A 187 7.01 -3.39 0.22
N ALA A 188 7.37 -2.41 -0.62
CA ALA A 188 8.14 -1.25 -0.19
C ALA A 188 7.39 -0.37 0.84
N ARG A 189 6.06 -0.36 0.78
CA ARG A 189 5.18 0.26 1.79
C ARG A 189 4.82 -0.68 2.94
N ARG A 190 5.49 -1.83 3.05
CA ARG A 190 5.35 -2.79 4.16
C ARG A 190 3.97 -3.46 4.20
N GLU A 191 3.34 -3.53 3.03
CA GLU A 191 2.07 -4.22 2.79
C GLU A 191 2.37 -5.62 2.22
N PHE A 192 2.19 -6.67 3.04
CA PHE A 192 2.43 -8.06 2.64
C PHE A 192 1.24 -8.63 1.84
N LEU A 193 1.01 -8.05 0.67
CA LEU A 193 -0.01 -8.48 -0.28
C LEU A 193 0.54 -9.64 -1.14
N SER A 194 -0.07 -10.82 -1.01
CA SER A 194 0.13 -11.93 -1.95
C SER A 194 -0.84 -11.79 -3.13
N LEU A 195 -0.33 -11.98 -4.35
CA LEU A 195 -1.17 -12.00 -5.55
C LEU A 195 -1.72 -13.41 -5.76
N PRO A 196 -3.05 -13.64 -5.73
CA PRO A 196 -3.62 -14.96 -5.96
C PRO A 196 -3.58 -15.37 -7.44
N ASP A 197 -3.69 -14.41 -8.36
CA ASP A 197 -3.75 -14.67 -9.80
C ASP A 197 -2.36 -14.70 -10.43
N LEU A 198 -1.90 -15.92 -10.78
CA LEU A 198 -0.63 -16.11 -11.45
C LEU A 198 -0.72 -15.75 -12.95
N PRO A 199 0.27 -15.04 -13.51
CA PRO A 199 0.29 -14.75 -14.94
C PRO A 199 0.43 -16.04 -15.78
N ARG A 200 -0.10 -15.99 -17.00
CA ARG A 200 -0.04 -17.11 -17.95
C ARG A 200 1.36 -17.34 -18.52
N THR A 201 2.14 -16.29 -18.67
CA THR A 201 3.53 -16.31 -19.16
C THR A 201 4.44 -16.97 -18.12
N PRO A 202 5.20 -18.03 -18.46
CA PRO A 202 5.98 -18.80 -17.49
C PRO A 202 7.09 -17.97 -16.82
N GLU A 203 7.70 -17.03 -17.53
CA GLU A 203 8.76 -16.15 -17.02
C GLU A 203 8.19 -15.24 -15.91
N LEU A 204 7.10 -14.52 -16.19
CA LEU A 204 6.46 -13.67 -15.18
C LEU A 204 5.88 -14.50 -14.03
N ARG A 205 5.41 -15.72 -14.29
CA ARG A 205 4.90 -16.62 -13.24
C ARG A 205 5.98 -16.95 -12.23
N ARG A 206 7.21 -17.28 -12.69
CA ARG A 206 8.34 -17.57 -11.80
C ARG A 206 8.68 -16.37 -10.93
N VAL A 207 8.64 -15.16 -11.48
CA VAL A 207 8.92 -13.93 -10.69
C VAL A 207 7.82 -13.69 -9.66
N VAL A 208 6.54 -13.75 -10.04
CA VAL A 208 5.42 -13.58 -9.10
C VAL A 208 5.45 -14.65 -8.01
N GLN A 209 5.78 -15.90 -8.35
CA GLN A 209 5.95 -16.97 -7.36
C GLN A 209 7.10 -16.67 -6.39
N ALA A 210 8.27 -16.23 -6.87
CA ALA A 210 9.39 -15.85 -6.01
C ALA A 210 9.04 -14.65 -5.11
N MET A 211 8.31 -13.66 -5.63
CA MET A 211 7.82 -12.51 -4.84
C MET A 211 6.83 -12.96 -3.77
N ASN A 212 5.86 -13.82 -4.11
CA ASN A 212 4.91 -14.37 -3.14
C ASN A 212 5.61 -15.19 -2.05
N GLN A 213 6.59 -16.04 -2.41
CA GLN A 213 7.41 -16.78 -1.45
C GLN A 213 8.21 -15.85 -0.53
N MET A 214 8.75 -14.76 -1.06
CA MET A 214 9.45 -13.74 -0.26
C MET A 214 8.50 -13.06 0.72
N VAL A 215 7.30 -12.68 0.28
CA VAL A 215 6.25 -12.09 1.12
C VAL A 215 5.83 -13.06 2.23
N GLU A 216 5.62 -14.33 1.90
CA GLU A 216 5.28 -15.38 2.88
C GLU A 216 6.41 -15.59 3.90
N LYS A 217 7.66 -15.62 3.45
CA LYS A 217 8.82 -15.78 4.33
C LYS A 217 9.01 -14.58 5.26
N LEU A 218 8.85 -13.36 4.75
CA LEU A 218 8.90 -12.15 5.58
C LEU A 218 7.77 -12.13 6.61
N LYS A 219 6.55 -12.51 6.20
CA LYS A 219 5.43 -12.65 7.11
C LYS A 219 5.72 -13.67 8.22
N ALA A 220 6.29 -14.82 7.88
CA ALA A 220 6.66 -15.84 8.86
C ALA A 220 7.75 -15.34 9.84
N LEU A 221 8.79 -14.67 9.33
CA LEU A 221 9.83 -14.08 10.17
C LEU A 221 9.26 -13.02 11.12
N PHE A 222 8.38 -12.14 10.63
CA PHE A 222 7.71 -11.17 11.48
C PHE A 222 6.86 -11.84 12.56
N GLN A 223 6.05 -12.85 12.19
CA GLN A 223 5.24 -13.60 13.15
C GLN A 223 6.09 -14.25 14.24
N GLU A 224 7.20 -14.89 13.87
CA GLU A 224 8.13 -15.49 14.83
C GLU A 224 8.73 -14.44 15.78
N GLN A 225 9.17 -13.28 15.28
CA GLN A 225 9.71 -12.21 16.12
C GLN A 225 8.62 -11.58 17.01
N ALA A 226 7.41 -11.38 16.49
CA ALA A 226 6.28 -10.85 17.24
C ALA A 226 5.85 -11.80 18.37
N GLU A 227 5.77 -13.10 18.10
CA GLU A 227 5.48 -14.13 19.11
C GLU A 227 6.56 -14.17 20.21
N ARG A 228 7.84 -14.06 19.81
CA ARG A 228 8.95 -13.99 20.77
C ARG A 228 8.88 -12.73 21.64
N SER A 229 8.55 -11.58 21.04
CA SER A 229 8.36 -10.32 21.77
C SER A 229 7.18 -10.41 22.75
N GLU A 230 6.07 -11.00 22.31
CA GLU A 230 4.88 -11.17 23.15
C GLU A 230 5.16 -12.14 24.31
N LYS A 231 5.86 -13.23 24.07
CA LYS A 231 6.28 -14.16 25.12
C LYS A 231 7.15 -13.46 26.17
N LEU A 232 8.13 -12.66 25.74
CA LEU A 232 8.95 -11.85 26.65
C LEU A 232 8.11 -10.85 27.44
N ARG A 233 7.10 -10.23 26.81
CA ARG A 233 6.15 -9.33 27.48
C ARG A 233 5.39 -10.04 28.58
N ILE A 234 4.80 -11.20 28.27
CA ILE A 234 4.02 -12.01 29.21
C ILE A 234 4.91 -12.43 30.39
N GLU A 235 6.09 -12.99 30.12
CA GLU A 235 7.03 -13.44 31.16
C GLU A 235 7.53 -12.29 32.05
N SER A 236 7.68 -11.08 31.50
CA SER A 236 8.22 -9.93 32.23
C SER A 236 7.16 -9.13 33.01
N TYR A 237 5.95 -9.03 32.46
CA TYR A 237 4.96 -8.05 32.91
C TYR A 237 3.59 -8.63 33.29
N GLN A 238 3.37 -9.93 33.14
CA GLN A 238 2.11 -10.59 33.47
C GLN A 238 2.27 -11.59 34.63
N ASP A 239 1.24 -11.74 35.44
CA ASP A 239 1.13 -12.77 36.46
C ASP A 239 0.66 -14.08 35.80
N ASN A 240 1.42 -15.16 36.00
CA ASN A 240 1.16 -16.44 35.34
C ASN A 240 -0.13 -17.13 35.80
N LEU A 241 -0.64 -16.82 37.00
CA LEU A 241 -1.84 -17.46 37.55
C LEU A 241 -3.11 -16.78 37.07
N THR A 242 -3.17 -15.45 37.22
CA THR A 242 -4.40 -14.67 36.94
C THR A 242 -4.43 -14.06 35.55
N GLY A 243 -3.28 -14.00 34.85
CA GLY A 243 -3.16 -13.28 33.59
C GLY A 243 -3.26 -11.75 33.73
N LEU A 244 -3.32 -11.22 34.96
CA LEU A 244 -3.25 -9.77 35.19
C LEU A 244 -1.83 -9.26 35.02
N ALA A 245 -1.64 -7.95 35.00
CA ALA A 245 -0.28 -7.41 35.10
C ALA A 245 0.37 -7.79 36.44
N ASN A 246 1.68 -7.99 36.45
CA ASN A 246 2.41 -8.33 37.66
C ASN A 246 2.88 -7.08 38.42
N ARG A 247 3.49 -7.30 39.59
CA ARG A 247 4.09 -6.25 40.42
C ARG A 247 5.06 -5.34 39.66
N ARG A 248 5.91 -5.91 38.81
CA ARG A 248 6.92 -5.16 38.07
C ARG A 248 6.27 -4.15 37.13
N TYR A 249 5.25 -4.61 36.40
CA TYR A 249 4.48 -3.74 35.51
C TYR A 249 3.73 -2.66 36.29
N PHE A 250 3.13 -3.02 37.44
CA PHE A 250 2.48 -2.05 38.32
C PHE A 250 3.44 -0.94 38.77
N GLU A 251 4.61 -1.30 39.30
CA GLU A 251 5.61 -0.32 39.76
C GLU A 251 6.09 0.56 38.60
N MET A 252 6.30 -0.02 37.41
CA MET A 252 6.67 0.72 36.20
C MET A 252 5.59 1.74 35.81
N GLN A 253 4.32 1.32 35.76
CA GLN A 253 3.20 2.21 35.42
C GLN A 253 2.97 3.29 36.48
N LEU A 254 3.02 2.91 37.77
CA LEU A 254 2.88 3.85 38.88
C LEU A 254 3.93 4.96 38.80
N ASN A 255 5.21 4.59 38.63
CA ASN A 255 6.28 5.57 38.47
C ASN A 255 6.00 6.47 37.25
N ALA A 256 5.72 5.87 36.09
CA ALA A 256 5.51 6.62 34.86
C ALA A 256 4.33 7.60 34.96
N ARG A 257 3.15 7.12 35.33
CA ARG A 257 1.90 7.90 35.29
C ARG A 257 1.86 9.02 36.32
N VAL A 258 2.47 8.84 37.50
CA VAL A 258 2.47 9.87 38.54
C VAL A 258 3.47 11.01 38.23
N SER A 259 4.51 10.75 37.43
CA SER A 259 5.56 11.74 37.14
C SER A 259 5.45 12.44 35.77
N ASN A 260 4.51 12.09 34.88
CA ASN A 260 4.45 12.65 33.51
C ASN A 260 3.67 13.99 33.47
N PRO A 261 4.27 15.12 33.05
CA PRO A 261 3.58 16.41 33.00
C PRO A 261 2.38 16.46 32.04
N GLU A 262 2.35 15.61 31.00
CA GLU A 262 1.22 15.51 30.08
C GLU A 262 0.07 14.66 30.65
N ASP A 263 0.39 13.73 31.56
CA ASP A 263 -0.60 12.96 32.36
C ASP A 263 -0.76 13.61 33.75
N THR A 264 -1.18 14.87 33.79
CA THR A 264 -1.55 15.59 35.04
C THR A 264 -2.85 15.08 35.67
N ASN A 265 -3.05 13.75 35.67
CA ASN A 265 -4.25 13.13 36.22
C ASN A 265 -4.05 12.92 37.72
N SER A 266 -4.86 13.60 38.54
CA SER A 266 -5.18 13.08 39.87
C SER A 266 -6.01 11.81 39.73
N GLY A 267 -6.00 10.94 40.72
CA GLY A 267 -6.77 9.71 40.67
C GLY A 267 -6.71 8.93 41.97
N TYR A 268 -6.99 7.64 41.88
CA TYR A 268 -6.95 6.74 43.03
C TYR A 268 -6.05 5.53 42.77
N LEU A 269 -5.33 5.12 43.82
CA LEU A 269 -4.73 3.80 43.92
C LEU A 269 -5.62 2.94 44.81
N LEU A 270 -6.12 1.84 44.27
CA LEU A 270 -6.85 0.82 45.00
C LEU A 270 -5.92 -0.37 45.28
N LEU A 271 -5.85 -0.80 46.54
CA LEU A 271 -5.26 -2.07 46.95
C LEU A 271 -6.34 -3.00 47.46
N LEU A 272 -6.30 -4.27 47.06
CA LEU A 272 -7.21 -5.32 47.52
C LEU A 272 -6.37 -6.47 48.06
N ARG A 273 -6.71 -6.98 49.25
CA ARG A 273 -6.04 -8.14 49.86
C ARG A 273 -7.05 -9.21 50.27
N VAL A 274 -6.91 -10.41 49.69
CA VAL A 274 -7.71 -11.59 50.06
C VAL A 274 -7.43 -11.97 51.52
N LYS A 275 -8.51 -12.13 52.29
CA LYS A 275 -8.45 -12.44 53.73
C LYS A 275 -7.99 -13.88 53.95
N ASP A 276 -7.08 -14.07 54.91
CA ASP A 276 -6.61 -15.39 55.37
C ASP A 276 -6.17 -16.34 54.24
N LEU A 277 -5.41 -15.84 53.26
CA LEU A 277 -4.92 -16.67 52.15
C LEU A 277 -4.14 -17.91 52.60
N ALA A 278 -3.37 -17.79 53.69
CA ALA A 278 -2.62 -18.91 54.25
C ALA A 278 -3.55 -19.99 54.82
N GLY A 279 -4.58 -19.60 55.57
CA GLY A 279 -5.59 -20.52 56.08
C GLY A 279 -6.43 -21.13 54.97
N LEU A 280 -6.81 -20.36 53.95
CA LEU A 280 -7.50 -20.85 52.75
C LEU A 280 -6.68 -21.94 52.04
N ASN A 281 -5.37 -21.74 51.87
CA ASN A 281 -4.48 -22.76 51.29
C ASN A 281 -4.45 -24.04 52.13
N GLN A 282 -4.47 -23.92 53.46
CA GLN A 282 -4.47 -25.08 54.37
C GLN A 282 -5.81 -25.83 54.36
N ARG A 283 -6.94 -25.12 54.30
CA ARG A 283 -8.28 -25.69 54.39
C ARG A 283 -8.84 -26.18 53.05
N LEU A 284 -8.61 -25.43 51.97
CA LEU A 284 -9.16 -25.71 50.63
C LEU A 284 -8.16 -26.38 49.69
N GLY A 285 -6.86 -26.31 50.02
CA GLY A 285 -5.77 -26.77 49.17
C GLY A 285 -5.41 -25.76 48.06
N GLY A 286 -4.15 -25.79 47.64
CA GLY A 286 -3.58 -24.79 46.72
C GLY A 286 -4.37 -24.63 45.41
N GLN A 287 -4.83 -25.72 44.80
CA GLN A 287 -5.59 -25.64 43.54
C GLN A 287 -6.90 -24.85 43.67
N ARG A 288 -7.63 -24.99 44.79
CA ARG A 288 -8.88 -24.23 45.01
C ARG A 288 -8.58 -22.78 45.37
N THR A 289 -7.51 -22.53 46.11
CA THR A 289 -7.07 -21.17 46.41
C THR A 289 -6.61 -20.43 45.15
N ASP A 290 -5.93 -21.11 44.23
CA ASP A 290 -5.57 -20.57 42.92
C ASP A 290 -6.81 -20.21 42.09
N GLN A 291 -7.85 -21.05 42.09
CA GLN A 291 -9.14 -20.75 41.46
C GLN A 291 -9.84 -19.53 42.09
N LEU A 292 -9.77 -19.38 43.42
CA LEU A 292 -10.28 -18.19 44.10
C LEU A 292 -9.53 -16.93 43.65
N LEU A 293 -8.21 -16.98 43.54
CA LEU A 293 -7.41 -15.84 43.09
C LEU A 293 -7.71 -15.45 41.64
N GLN A 294 -7.92 -16.43 40.77
CA GLN A 294 -8.38 -16.19 39.40
C GLN A 294 -9.75 -15.52 39.39
N ALA A 295 -10.71 -16.03 40.18
CA ALA A 295 -12.04 -15.45 40.28
C ALA A 295 -12.02 -14.01 40.83
N VAL A 296 -11.20 -13.72 41.85
CA VAL A 296 -10.99 -12.35 42.36
C VAL A 296 -10.46 -11.44 41.27
N GLY A 297 -9.46 -11.90 40.51
CA GLY A 297 -8.90 -11.15 39.37
C GLY A 297 -9.93 -10.88 38.28
N GLU A 298 -10.77 -11.86 37.93
CA GLU A 298 -11.86 -11.70 36.96
C GLU A 298 -12.91 -10.69 37.43
N GLN A 299 -13.31 -10.73 38.70
CA GLN A 299 -14.26 -9.74 39.24
C GLN A 299 -13.64 -8.35 39.25
N LEU A 300 -12.36 -8.23 39.61
CA LEU A 300 -11.66 -6.96 39.58
C LEU A 300 -11.63 -6.36 38.17
N LEU A 301 -11.31 -7.15 37.15
CA LEU A 301 -11.36 -6.71 35.74
C LEU A 301 -12.75 -6.25 35.32
N ARG A 302 -13.81 -7.03 35.62
CA ARG A 302 -15.19 -6.68 35.24
C ARG A 302 -15.66 -5.39 35.89
N GLN A 303 -15.35 -5.17 37.17
CA GLN A 303 -15.74 -3.95 37.86
C GLN A 303 -14.93 -2.73 37.40
N CYS A 304 -13.74 -2.94 36.83
CA CYS A 304 -12.91 -1.88 36.25
C CYS A 304 -13.26 -1.56 34.79
N GLU A 305 -13.98 -2.44 34.07
CA GLU A 305 -14.38 -2.24 32.66
C GLU A 305 -15.12 -0.91 32.38
N PRO A 306 -16.01 -0.40 33.26
CA PRO A 306 -16.65 0.91 33.07
C PRO A 306 -15.70 2.11 33.17
N TYR A 307 -14.45 1.91 33.59
CA TYR A 307 -13.43 2.94 33.81
C TYR A 307 -12.24 2.69 32.86
N PRO A 308 -12.32 3.14 31.58
CA PRO A 308 -11.32 2.85 30.56
C PRO A 308 -9.89 3.23 30.93
N GLU A 309 -9.72 4.23 31.79
CA GLU A 309 -8.44 4.68 32.35
C GLU A 309 -7.71 3.60 33.16
N THR A 310 -8.43 2.58 33.65
CA THR A 310 -7.86 1.44 34.38
C THR A 310 -7.40 0.31 33.47
N HIS A 311 -7.67 0.41 32.16
CA HIS A 311 -7.26 -0.60 31.19
C HIS A 311 -5.74 -0.81 31.26
N ASN A 312 -5.35 -2.09 31.34
CA ASN A 312 -3.97 -2.54 31.54
C ASN A 312 -3.37 -2.22 32.92
N LEU A 313 -4.07 -1.51 33.81
CA LEU A 313 -3.57 -1.11 35.13
C LEU A 313 -4.11 -1.96 36.29
N VAL A 314 -4.83 -3.03 35.99
CA VAL A 314 -5.29 -4.04 36.95
C VAL A 314 -4.20 -5.11 37.14
N THR A 315 -3.70 -5.23 38.37
CA THR A 315 -2.47 -5.99 38.64
C THR A 315 -2.61 -6.92 39.85
N ARG A 316 -1.83 -8.00 39.87
CA ARG A 316 -1.58 -8.82 41.06
C ARG A 316 -0.16 -8.55 41.55
N ILE A 317 -0.03 -8.06 42.78
CA ILE A 317 1.26 -7.67 43.36
C ILE A 317 1.97 -8.88 43.97
N ARG A 318 1.33 -9.55 44.93
CA ARG A 318 1.91 -10.70 45.64
C ARG A 318 0.82 -11.55 46.28
N GLY A 319 0.91 -12.87 46.21
CA GLY A 319 -0.01 -13.77 46.91
C GLY A 319 -1.49 -13.45 46.61
N GLY A 320 -2.20 -12.90 47.59
CA GLY A 320 -3.61 -12.51 47.50
C GLY A 320 -3.82 -11.00 47.40
N GLU A 321 -2.77 -10.23 47.11
CA GLU A 321 -2.84 -8.78 46.93
C GLU A 321 -2.91 -8.38 45.45
N PHE A 322 -3.85 -7.48 45.17
CA PHE A 322 -4.11 -6.89 43.88
C PHE A 322 -4.04 -5.36 44.00
N ALA A 323 -3.71 -4.70 42.90
CA ALA A 323 -3.72 -3.25 42.82
C ALA A 323 -4.31 -2.76 41.51
N VAL A 324 -5.03 -1.65 41.59
CA VAL A 324 -5.57 -0.93 40.44
C VAL A 324 -5.13 0.52 40.54
N LEU A 325 -4.41 0.98 39.53
CA LEU A 325 -4.13 2.40 39.35
C LEU A 325 -5.22 2.99 38.45
N ALA A 326 -5.93 4.02 38.93
CA ALA A 326 -7.04 4.64 38.22
C ALA A 326 -6.82 6.15 38.04
N PRO A 327 -6.05 6.58 37.02
CA PRO A 327 -5.80 7.99 36.75
C PRO A 327 -7.04 8.69 36.19
N GLY A 328 -7.47 9.79 36.81
CA GLY A 328 -8.66 10.55 36.40
C GLY A 328 -9.94 10.18 37.14
N LEU A 329 -9.92 9.07 37.88
CA LEU A 329 -11.03 8.62 38.70
C LEU A 329 -11.33 9.63 39.82
N VAL A 330 -12.59 10.05 39.96
CA VAL A 330 -13.00 10.94 41.06
C VAL A 330 -13.45 10.17 42.29
N ARG A 331 -13.56 10.87 43.43
CA ARG A 331 -13.90 10.25 44.73
C ARG A 331 -15.19 9.45 44.68
N GLU A 332 -16.26 9.98 44.07
CA GLU A 332 -17.54 9.29 44.00
C GLU A 332 -17.46 7.98 43.20
N GLU A 333 -16.74 7.97 42.09
CA GLU A 333 -16.48 6.78 41.28
C GLU A 333 -15.61 5.77 42.03
N ALA A 334 -14.59 6.23 42.77
CA ALA A 334 -13.75 5.38 43.60
C ALA A 334 -14.55 4.69 44.71
N LEU A 335 -15.46 5.43 45.37
CA LEU A 335 -16.37 4.85 46.37
C LEU A 335 -17.34 3.84 45.74
N GLN A 336 -17.90 4.16 44.57
CA GLN A 336 -18.79 3.25 43.85
C GLN A 336 -18.07 1.96 43.42
N LEU A 337 -16.82 2.08 42.93
CA LEU A 337 -15.98 0.94 42.59
C LEU A 337 -15.71 0.05 43.81
N ALA A 338 -15.38 0.64 44.95
CA ALA A 338 -15.15 -0.09 46.20
C ALA A 338 -16.41 -0.86 46.66
N GLN A 339 -17.58 -0.22 46.63
CA GLN A 339 -18.86 -0.83 47.00
C GLN A 339 -19.26 -1.96 46.03
N ASN A 340 -19.08 -1.75 44.73
CA ASN A 340 -19.37 -2.77 43.72
C ASN A 340 -18.44 -3.98 43.88
N LEU A 341 -17.15 -3.74 44.16
CA LEU A 341 -16.19 -4.81 44.44
C LEU A 341 -16.55 -5.58 45.70
N GLU A 342 -16.85 -4.90 46.80
CA GLU A 342 -17.32 -5.55 48.04
C GLU A 342 -18.53 -6.46 47.77
N SER A 343 -19.57 -5.92 47.13
CA SER A 343 -20.79 -6.66 46.77
C SER A 343 -20.50 -7.88 45.88
N THR A 344 -19.64 -7.69 44.87
CA THR A 344 -19.31 -8.75 43.92
C THR A 344 -18.45 -9.84 44.55
N LEU A 345 -17.51 -9.48 45.41
CA LEU A 345 -16.64 -10.44 46.09
C LEU A 345 -17.40 -11.29 47.12
N LEU A 346 -18.48 -10.76 47.73
CA LEU A 346 -19.39 -11.56 48.56
C LEU A 346 -20.01 -12.74 47.78
N SER A 347 -20.21 -12.62 46.47
CA SER A 347 -20.71 -13.73 45.64
C SER A 347 -19.72 -14.92 45.57
N LEU A 348 -18.41 -14.68 45.73
CA LEU A 348 -17.40 -15.72 45.78
C LEU A 348 -17.50 -16.57 47.06
N GLN A 349 -18.02 -15.98 48.13
CA GLN A 349 -18.39 -16.74 49.31
C GLN A 349 -19.65 -17.60 49.06
N ALA A 350 -20.68 -17.02 48.44
CA ALA A 350 -21.94 -17.72 48.17
C ALA A 350 -21.74 -18.96 47.27
N THR A 351 -20.74 -18.94 46.40
CA THR A 351 -20.34 -20.06 45.53
C THR A 351 -19.39 -21.05 46.21
N SER A 352 -19.11 -20.88 47.52
CA SER A 352 -18.14 -21.67 48.29
C SER A 352 -16.71 -21.64 47.74
N ALA A 353 -16.36 -20.61 46.96
CA ALA A 353 -14.99 -20.39 46.50
C ALA A 353 -14.08 -19.83 47.61
N SER A 354 -14.66 -19.10 48.57
CA SER A 354 -14.02 -18.69 49.83
C SER A 354 -14.87 -19.13 51.02
N ASP A 355 -14.23 -19.57 52.11
CA ASP A 355 -14.88 -19.91 53.38
C ASP A 355 -14.82 -18.77 54.43
N VAL A 356 -14.37 -17.58 54.02
CA VAL A 356 -14.16 -16.42 54.91
C VAL A 356 -15.03 -15.22 54.49
N THR A 357 -15.54 -14.50 55.50
CA THR A 357 -16.21 -13.19 55.36
C THR A 357 -15.46 -12.10 56.14
N PRO A 358 -15.24 -10.91 55.57
CA PRO A 358 -15.32 -10.62 54.14
C PRO A 358 -14.29 -11.44 53.33
N VAL A 359 -14.49 -11.56 52.02
CA VAL A 359 -13.57 -12.32 51.13
C VAL A 359 -12.22 -11.60 50.98
N ALA A 360 -12.24 -10.27 50.92
CA ALA A 360 -11.06 -9.43 50.82
C ALA A 360 -11.27 -8.09 51.54
N TYR A 361 -10.17 -7.40 51.84
CA TYR A 361 -10.15 -6.03 52.31
C TYR A 361 -9.68 -5.10 51.18
N ILE A 362 -10.20 -3.87 51.13
CA ILE A 362 -9.90 -2.90 50.07
C ILE A 362 -9.47 -1.56 50.68
N GLY A 363 -8.35 -1.00 50.24
CA GLY A 363 -7.89 0.33 50.59
C GLY A 363 -7.82 1.23 49.36
N LEU A 364 -8.36 2.45 49.44
CA LEU A 364 -8.25 3.45 48.38
C LEU A 364 -7.49 4.69 48.88
N ALA A 365 -6.48 5.10 48.14
CA ALA A 365 -5.69 6.30 48.41
C ALA A 365 -5.74 7.25 47.21
N PRO A 366 -6.11 8.53 47.42
CA PRO A 366 -6.03 9.54 46.37
C PRO A 366 -4.58 9.91 46.09
N PHE A 367 -4.26 10.22 44.83
CA PHE A 367 -2.97 10.76 44.43
C PHE A 367 -3.13 11.96 43.50
N ASN A 368 -2.15 12.85 43.55
CA ASN A 368 -1.98 13.95 42.62
C ASN A 368 -0.73 13.75 41.76
N HIS A 369 -0.69 14.49 40.65
CA HIS A 369 0.51 14.58 39.83
C HIS A 369 1.69 15.12 40.66
N GLY A 370 2.85 14.48 40.52
CA GLY A 370 4.08 14.85 41.23
C GLY A 370 4.23 14.21 42.61
N ASP A 371 3.24 13.46 43.09
CA ASP A 371 3.36 12.68 44.33
C ASP A 371 4.48 11.63 44.22
N SER A 372 5.12 11.31 45.35
CA SER A 372 6.08 10.21 45.39
C SER A 372 5.35 8.87 45.30
N PRO A 373 5.71 7.98 44.35
CA PRO A 373 5.15 6.63 44.26
C PRO A 373 5.24 5.84 45.57
N GLN A 374 6.33 6.02 46.32
CA GLN A 374 6.53 5.37 47.63
C GLN A 374 5.57 5.91 48.71
N ALA A 375 5.32 7.22 48.68
CA ALA A 375 4.36 7.84 49.60
C ALA A 375 2.94 7.38 49.30
N LEU A 376 2.57 7.27 48.01
CA LEU A 376 1.26 6.77 47.60
C LEU A 376 1.04 5.32 48.02
N LEU A 377 2.03 4.44 47.84
CA LEU A 377 1.94 3.05 48.31
C LEU A 377 1.76 2.99 49.83
N THR A 378 2.48 3.83 50.56
CA THR A 378 2.35 3.92 52.03
C THR A 378 0.94 4.35 52.45
N LEU A 379 0.35 5.33 51.74
CA LEU A 379 -1.03 5.76 51.98
C LEU A 379 -2.04 4.64 51.67
N ALA A 380 -1.86 3.93 50.56
CA ALA A 380 -2.75 2.84 50.18
C ALA A 380 -2.66 1.65 51.15
N ASP A 381 -1.46 1.34 51.66
CA ASP A 381 -1.28 0.35 52.72
C ASP A 381 -1.94 0.79 54.04
N GLN A 382 -1.91 2.08 54.38
CA GLN A 382 -2.64 2.62 55.54
C GLN A 382 -4.15 2.46 55.37
N ALA A 383 -4.69 2.76 54.19
CA ALA A 383 -6.10 2.56 53.87
C ALA A 383 -6.49 1.09 54.05
N LEU A 384 -5.68 0.18 53.52
CA LEU A 384 -5.91 -1.26 53.60
C LEU A 384 -5.84 -1.77 55.06
N ALA A 385 -4.86 -1.30 55.84
CA ALA A 385 -4.75 -1.64 57.26
C ALA A 385 -5.93 -1.12 58.09
N GLN A 386 -6.47 0.06 57.74
CA GLN A 386 -7.69 0.56 58.37
C GLN A 386 -8.90 -0.33 58.05
N ALA A 387 -9.03 -0.80 56.81
CA ALA A 387 -10.08 -1.75 56.43
C ALA A 387 -9.95 -3.10 57.15
N GLU A 388 -8.72 -3.57 57.39
CA GLU A 388 -8.47 -4.80 58.16
C GLU A 388 -8.82 -4.66 59.65
N GLY A 389 -8.61 -3.47 60.22
CA GLY A 389 -8.88 -3.18 61.63
C GLY A 389 -10.33 -2.80 61.94
N GLN A 390 -11.07 -2.29 60.96
CA GLN A 390 -12.48 -1.93 61.10
C GLN A 390 -13.35 -3.17 60.84
N GLY A 391 -14.15 -3.59 61.81
CA GLY A 391 -15.00 -4.78 61.69
C GLY A 391 -16.26 -4.60 60.84
N ASP A 392 -16.64 -3.35 60.55
CA ASP A 392 -17.95 -3.01 59.98
C ASP A 392 -17.96 -2.86 58.45
N SER A 393 -16.83 -2.51 57.83
CA SER A 393 -16.71 -2.37 56.37
C SER A 393 -15.47 -3.10 55.87
N SER A 394 -15.59 -3.76 54.72
CA SER A 394 -14.44 -4.42 54.08
C SER A 394 -13.57 -3.47 53.25
N TRP A 395 -13.92 -2.18 53.19
CA TRP A 395 -13.16 -1.19 52.44
C TRP A 395 -13.04 0.16 53.16
N VAL A 396 -11.94 0.87 52.89
CA VAL A 396 -11.69 2.23 53.40
C VAL A 396 -11.15 3.10 52.27
N CYS A 397 -11.71 4.30 52.13
CA CYS A 397 -11.21 5.34 51.22
C CYS A 397 -10.65 6.49 52.05
N LEU A 398 -9.37 6.82 51.86
CA LEU A 398 -8.75 7.94 52.55
C LEU A 398 -9.21 9.26 51.94
N ASP A 399 -9.50 10.23 52.81
CA ASP A 399 -9.75 11.60 52.38
C ASP A 399 -8.43 12.29 52.03
N HIS A 400 -8.46 13.07 50.96
CA HIS A 400 -7.31 13.89 50.57
C HIS A 400 -7.11 15.02 51.62
N SER A 401 -5.92 15.15 52.21
CA SER A 401 -5.67 16.21 53.18
C SER A 401 -5.67 17.58 52.49
N ALA A 402 -6.77 18.32 52.66
CA ALA A 402 -6.90 19.78 52.60
C ALA A 402 -6.13 20.53 51.49
N ALA A 403 -6.55 20.36 50.25
CA ALA A 403 -6.68 21.44 49.27
C ALA A 403 -7.58 20.94 48.14
N ALA A 404 -8.90 21.11 48.30
CA ALA A 404 -9.82 20.99 47.17
C ALA A 404 -9.41 22.05 46.14
N SER A 405 -8.55 21.66 45.20
CA SER A 405 -8.39 22.43 43.98
C SER A 405 -9.73 22.42 43.26
N VAL A 406 -9.96 23.36 42.35
CA VAL A 406 -11.13 23.43 41.45
C VAL A 406 -11.46 22.09 40.73
N GLY A 407 -10.59 21.08 40.84
CA GLY A 407 -10.64 19.76 40.21
C GLY A 407 -11.80 18.83 40.54
N ASP A 408 -12.60 19.05 41.59
CA ASP A 408 -13.67 18.10 41.98
C ASP A 408 -15.10 18.54 41.60
N ASP A 409 -15.31 19.76 41.08
CA ASP A 409 -16.65 20.23 40.72
C ASP A 409 -17.03 19.81 39.29
N HIS A 410 -17.80 18.73 39.21
CA HIS A 410 -18.38 18.20 37.97
C HIS A 410 -19.16 19.28 37.18
N HIS A 411 -19.90 20.16 37.85
CA HIS A 411 -20.69 21.19 37.17
C HIS A 411 -19.82 22.31 36.59
N ALA A 412 -18.76 22.68 37.30
CA ALA A 412 -17.76 23.64 36.80
C ALA A 412 -17.06 23.11 35.55
N TRP A 413 -16.58 21.86 35.57
CA TRP A 413 -15.94 21.24 34.40
C TRP A 413 -16.87 21.13 33.20
N HIS A 414 -18.13 20.72 33.42
CA HIS A 414 -19.13 20.65 32.35
C HIS A 414 -19.33 22.01 31.69
N THR A 415 -19.52 23.07 32.49
CA THR A 415 -19.73 24.44 31.99
C THR A 415 -18.51 24.98 31.25
N LEU A 416 -17.31 24.77 31.80
CA LEU A 416 -16.05 25.21 31.20
C LEU A 416 -15.81 24.53 29.85
N LEU A 417 -15.95 23.21 29.79
CA LEU A 417 -15.67 22.43 28.58
C LEU A 417 -16.71 22.66 27.47
N ASP A 418 -17.99 22.77 27.81
CA ASP A 418 -19.02 23.02 26.79
C ASP A 418 -18.85 24.40 26.15
N ARG A 419 -18.53 25.42 26.97
CA ARG A 419 -18.17 26.76 26.47
C ARG A 419 -16.90 26.71 25.63
N ALA A 420 -15.86 26.02 26.08
CA ALA A 420 -14.60 25.94 25.35
C ALA A 420 -14.75 25.24 23.99
N LEU A 421 -15.55 24.18 23.92
CA LEU A 421 -15.86 23.50 22.65
C LEU A 421 -16.71 24.39 21.73
N THR A 422 -17.69 25.11 22.28
CA THR A 422 -18.60 25.98 21.51
C THR A 422 -17.89 27.22 20.98
N HIS A 423 -17.03 27.83 21.80
CA HIS A 423 -16.28 29.05 21.47
C HIS A 423 -14.87 28.78 20.96
N GLN A 424 -14.51 27.51 20.71
CA GLN A 424 -13.21 27.09 20.18
C GLN A 424 -12.00 27.56 21.01
N ARG A 425 -12.11 27.57 22.35
CA ARG A 425 -11.07 28.02 23.29
C ARG A 425 -10.03 26.94 23.61
N PHE A 426 -9.59 26.24 22.57
CA PHE A 426 -8.49 25.27 22.63
C PHE A 426 -7.34 25.79 21.78
N GLU A 427 -6.13 25.72 22.32
CA GLU A 427 -4.90 26.04 21.63
C GLU A 427 -4.11 24.79 21.23
N LEU A 428 -3.42 24.90 20.11
CA LEU A 428 -2.49 23.88 19.63
C LEU A 428 -1.11 24.12 20.23
N TYR A 429 -0.63 23.14 20.97
CA TYR A 429 0.76 23.05 21.40
C TYR A 429 1.48 21.96 20.60
N PHE A 430 2.80 22.08 20.50
CA PHE A 430 3.60 21.26 19.61
C PHE A 430 4.85 20.80 20.33
N GLN A 431 5.11 19.50 20.29
CA GLN A 431 6.34 18.92 20.80
C GLN A 431 7.15 18.29 19.66
N PRO A 432 8.45 18.61 19.52
CA PRO A 432 9.26 18.05 18.46
C PRO A 432 9.48 16.54 18.66
N VAL A 433 9.38 15.80 17.56
CA VAL A 433 9.82 14.41 17.44
C VAL A 433 10.99 14.40 16.46
N VAL A 434 12.16 13.97 16.92
CA VAL A 434 13.41 14.10 16.18
C VAL A 434 14.01 12.74 15.85
N ALA A 435 14.89 12.67 14.85
CA ALA A 435 15.60 11.44 14.53
C ALA A 435 16.56 11.09 15.69
N SER A 436 16.58 9.82 16.09
CA SER A 436 17.41 9.40 17.23
C SER A 436 18.90 9.62 16.96
N GLN A 437 19.37 9.31 15.75
CA GLN A 437 20.77 9.41 15.34
C GLN A 437 21.22 10.86 15.10
N ASP A 438 20.31 11.74 14.70
CA ASP A 438 20.54 13.16 14.50
C ASP A 438 19.37 13.99 15.07
N PRO A 439 19.44 14.42 16.35
CA PRO A 439 18.39 15.18 16.99
C PRO A 439 18.11 16.56 16.37
N GLN A 440 18.97 17.05 15.46
CA GLN A 440 18.69 18.29 14.71
C GLN A 440 17.65 18.06 13.61
N LEU A 441 17.49 16.82 13.15
CA LEU A 441 16.51 16.45 12.15
C LEU A 441 15.14 16.20 12.80
N VAL A 442 14.25 17.19 12.70
CA VAL A 442 12.85 17.05 13.12
C VAL A 442 12.09 16.18 12.13
N LEU A 443 11.51 15.08 12.62
CA LEU A 443 10.68 14.17 11.83
C LEU A 443 9.25 14.72 11.68
N HIS A 444 8.66 15.16 12.78
CA HIS A 444 7.35 15.81 12.85
C HIS A 444 7.17 16.50 14.21
N TYR A 445 6.08 17.25 14.38
CA TYR A 445 5.65 17.75 15.69
C TYR A 445 4.39 17.03 16.15
N LYS A 446 4.39 16.51 17.38
CA LYS A 446 3.20 15.99 18.04
C LYS A 446 2.32 17.15 18.49
N VAL A 447 1.09 17.19 18.02
CA VAL A 447 0.08 18.16 18.43
C VAL A 447 -0.53 17.74 19.76
N LEU A 448 -0.62 18.69 20.68
CA LEU A 448 -1.19 18.56 22.01
C LEU A 448 -2.24 19.67 22.20
N SER A 449 -3.31 19.37 22.93
CA SER A 449 -4.39 20.31 23.18
C SER A 449 -4.17 21.02 24.53
N ARG A 450 -4.32 22.34 24.53
CA ARG A 450 -4.37 23.14 25.76
C ARG A 450 -5.72 23.86 25.83
N LEU A 451 -6.43 23.70 26.93
CA LEU A 451 -7.70 24.38 27.18
C LEU A 451 -7.40 25.76 27.78
N GLN A 452 -7.97 26.83 27.24
CA GLN A 452 -7.88 28.14 27.89
C GLN A 452 -9.00 28.29 28.94
N ASP A 453 -8.63 28.66 30.16
CA ASP A 453 -9.59 29.08 31.18
C ASP A 453 -10.11 30.51 30.92
N ASP A 454 -11.05 30.97 31.75
CA ASP A 454 -11.66 32.30 31.63
C ASP A 454 -10.66 33.45 31.85
N ASP A 455 -9.56 33.20 32.57
CA ASP A 455 -8.49 34.16 32.85
C ASP A 455 -7.38 34.15 31.78
N GLY A 456 -7.46 33.23 30.81
CA GLY A 456 -6.51 33.08 29.70
C GLY A 456 -5.32 32.17 30.00
N HIS A 457 -5.31 31.46 31.13
CA HIS A 457 -4.29 30.44 31.40
C HIS A 457 -4.60 29.14 30.66
N THR A 458 -3.54 28.41 30.30
CA THR A 458 -3.65 27.13 29.61
C THR A 458 -3.67 25.96 30.59
N ILE A 459 -4.72 25.15 30.52
CA ILE A 459 -4.88 23.89 31.25
C ILE A 459 -4.38 22.73 30.36
N PRO A 460 -3.49 21.85 30.89
CA PRO A 460 -3.01 20.66 30.18
C PRO A 460 -4.08 19.61 29.93
N ALA A 461 -3.90 18.84 28.85
CA ALA A 461 -4.81 17.78 28.43
C ALA A 461 -5.11 16.75 29.53
N GLY A 462 -4.11 16.30 30.29
CA GLY A 462 -4.34 15.34 31.38
C GLY A 462 -5.38 15.80 32.42
N ARG A 463 -5.52 17.11 32.65
CA ARG A 463 -6.53 17.61 33.61
C ARG A 463 -7.95 17.56 33.09
N PHE A 464 -8.16 17.71 31.78
CA PHE A 464 -9.51 17.89 31.22
C PHE A 464 -9.99 16.74 30.32
N LEU A 465 -9.08 15.92 29.78
CA LEU A 465 -9.45 14.77 28.96
C LEU A 465 -10.33 13.76 29.71
N PRO A 466 -10.06 13.40 30.99
CA PRO A 466 -10.95 12.51 31.75
C PRO A 466 -12.39 13.04 31.83
N TRP A 467 -12.54 14.36 31.97
CA TRP A 467 -13.86 15.00 31.99
C TRP A 467 -14.56 14.97 30.63
N LEU A 468 -13.82 15.16 29.53
CA LEU A 468 -14.38 15.01 28.19
C LEU A 468 -14.84 13.58 27.91
N GLU A 469 -14.09 12.58 28.38
CA GLU A 469 -14.48 11.17 28.29
C GLU A 469 -15.75 10.91 29.11
N ARG A 470 -15.79 11.38 30.36
CA ARG A 470 -16.98 11.29 31.24
C ARG A 470 -18.23 11.92 30.61
N PHE A 471 -18.09 13.06 29.91
CA PHE A 471 -19.19 13.74 29.23
C PHE A 471 -19.51 13.17 27.83
N GLY A 472 -18.70 12.25 27.31
CA GLY A 472 -18.84 11.72 25.95
C GLY A 472 -18.55 12.76 24.86
N TRP A 473 -17.67 13.73 25.14
CA TRP A 473 -17.38 14.86 24.25
C TRP A 473 -16.02 14.77 23.54
N THR A 474 -15.25 13.70 23.73
CA THR A 474 -13.93 13.52 23.10
C THR A 474 -14.00 13.62 21.58
N ALA A 475 -15.05 13.09 20.93
CA ALA A 475 -15.24 13.23 19.48
C ALA A 475 -15.47 14.69 19.02
N ARG A 476 -16.06 15.54 19.88
CA ARG A 476 -16.19 16.99 19.60
C ARG A 476 -14.81 17.65 19.61
N LEU A 477 -13.96 17.27 20.57
CA LEU A 477 -12.58 17.77 20.65
C LEU A 477 -11.75 17.31 19.46
N ASP A 478 -11.75 16.02 19.11
CA ASP A 478 -10.99 15.48 17.97
C ASP A 478 -11.30 16.25 16.68
N ARG A 479 -12.59 16.50 16.43
CA ARG A 479 -13.02 17.29 15.28
C ARG A 479 -12.47 18.72 15.33
N LEU A 480 -12.64 19.40 16.46
CA LEU A 480 -12.17 20.78 16.63
C LEU A 480 -10.65 20.86 16.42
N MET A 481 -9.89 19.96 17.05
CA MET A 481 -8.44 19.89 16.93
C MET A 481 -8.01 19.62 15.50
N LEU A 482 -8.67 18.71 14.78
CA LEU A 482 -8.37 18.45 13.37
C LEU A 482 -8.62 19.70 12.50
N GLU A 483 -9.75 20.38 12.69
CA GLU A 483 -10.07 21.62 11.96
C GLU A 483 -8.99 22.70 12.20
N GLN A 484 -8.55 22.88 13.45
CA GLN A 484 -7.49 23.83 13.78
C GLN A 484 -6.12 23.40 13.21
N VAL A 485 -5.77 22.12 13.29
CA VAL A 485 -4.50 21.57 12.77
C VAL A 485 -4.40 21.75 11.26
N LEU A 486 -5.46 21.41 10.52
CA LEU A 486 -5.49 21.57 9.06
C LEU A 486 -5.34 23.04 8.66
N LYS A 487 -5.95 23.97 9.41
CA LYS A 487 -5.78 25.41 9.22
C LYS A 487 -4.35 25.86 9.51
N GLN A 488 -3.75 25.38 10.62
CA GLN A 488 -2.38 25.72 11.00
C GLN A 488 -1.35 25.21 9.98
N MET A 489 -1.52 23.99 9.47
CA MET A 489 -0.61 23.37 8.51
C MET A 489 -0.47 24.13 7.19
N ALA A 490 -1.44 24.96 6.84
CA ALA A 490 -1.37 25.82 5.66
C ALA A 490 -0.29 26.92 5.77
N SER A 491 0.17 27.23 6.99
CA SER A 491 1.14 28.31 7.26
C SER A 491 2.61 27.88 7.22
N HIS A 492 2.90 26.57 7.23
CA HIS A 492 4.27 26.03 7.30
C HIS A 492 4.41 24.75 6.48
N THR A 493 5.61 24.16 6.42
CA THR A 493 5.92 22.92 5.66
C THR A 493 6.21 21.70 6.54
N HIS A 494 6.34 21.87 7.86
CA HIS A 494 6.58 20.75 8.79
C HIS A 494 5.43 19.74 8.84
N SER A 495 5.76 18.48 9.11
CA SER A 495 4.79 17.41 9.36
C SER A 495 4.26 17.44 10.79
N LEU A 496 3.00 17.07 10.97
CA LEU A 496 2.32 17.02 12.27
C LEU A 496 1.74 15.64 12.54
N ALA A 497 1.64 15.29 13.82
CA ALA A 497 0.92 14.11 14.30
C ALA A 497 -0.20 14.52 15.25
N LEU A 498 -1.42 14.00 15.04
CA LEU A 498 -2.61 14.32 15.83
C LEU A 498 -3.28 13.05 16.35
N ASN A 499 -3.73 13.08 17.61
CA ASN A 499 -4.46 11.96 18.21
C ASN A 499 -5.85 11.78 17.58
N LEU A 500 -6.29 10.54 17.48
CA LEU A 500 -7.66 10.16 17.15
C LEU A 500 -8.17 9.20 18.23
N SER A 501 -9.22 9.60 18.94
CA SER A 501 -9.75 8.85 20.09
C SER A 501 -10.63 7.67 19.70
N ALA A 502 -10.74 6.70 20.61
CA ALA A 502 -11.72 5.60 20.48
C ALA A 502 -13.16 6.10 20.30
N ALA A 503 -13.54 7.21 20.96
CA ALA A 503 -14.88 7.79 20.84
C ALA A 503 -15.22 8.17 19.39
N THR A 504 -14.26 8.77 18.68
CA THR A 504 -14.43 9.10 17.26
C THR A 504 -14.49 7.87 16.37
N LEU A 505 -13.75 6.81 16.71
CA LEU A 505 -13.73 5.56 15.93
C LEU A 505 -15.02 4.76 16.09
N GLN A 506 -15.63 4.78 17.27
CA GLN A 506 -16.86 4.05 17.59
C GLN A 506 -18.12 4.77 17.05
N ASP A 507 -18.09 6.10 16.94
CA ASP A 507 -19.16 6.88 16.33
C ASP A 507 -18.98 6.99 14.80
N ALA A 508 -19.76 6.22 14.05
CA ALA A 508 -19.75 6.24 12.58
C ALA A 508 -20.02 7.63 11.99
N GLN A 509 -20.84 8.47 12.62
CA GLN A 509 -21.13 9.82 12.15
C GLN A 509 -19.91 10.74 12.36
N ALA A 510 -19.29 10.69 13.55
CA ALA A 510 -18.07 11.43 13.83
C ALA A 510 -16.93 11.02 12.89
N LEU A 511 -16.69 9.71 12.72
CA LEU A 511 -15.66 9.18 11.83
C LEU A 511 -15.85 9.64 10.39
N ASN A 512 -17.08 9.57 9.87
CA ASN A 512 -17.39 10.03 8.52
C ASN A 512 -17.15 11.54 8.38
N ARG A 513 -17.39 12.34 9.43
CA ARG A 513 -17.12 13.77 9.42
C ARG A 513 -15.62 14.07 9.37
N ILE A 514 -14.81 13.33 10.14
CA ILE A 514 -13.34 13.41 10.08
C ILE A 514 -12.84 13.07 8.67
N VAL A 515 -13.29 11.95 8.09
CA VAL A 515 -12.89 11.53 6.74
C VAL A 515 -13.27 12.57 5.68
N GLU A 516 -14.45 13.21 5.81
CA GLU A 516 -14.86 14.28 4.90
C GLU A 516 -13.98 15.54 5.02
N LEU A 517 -13.62 15.94 6.24
CA LEU A 517 -12.67 17.04 6.46
C LEU A 517 -11.30 16.75 5.84
N LEU A 518 -10.79 15.52 6.00
CA LEU A 518 -9.52 15.09 5.40
C LEU A 518 -9.60 15.09 3.87
N ARG A 519 -10.72 14.64 3.29
CA ARG A 519 -10.94 14.65 1.83
C ARG A 519 -10.84 16.06 1.24
N GLN A 520 -11.40 17.05 1.93
CA GLN A 520 -11.35 18.46 1.52
C GLN A 520 -9.92 19.04 1.57
N HIS A 521 -9.01 18.41 2.32
CA HIS A 521 -7.63 18.85 2.54
C HIS A 521 -6.59 17.81 2.10
N SER A 522 -6.89 17.02 1.06
CA SER A 522 -6.02 15.93 0.58
C SER A 522 -4.59 16.37 0.20
N ASN A 523 -4.38 17.65 -0.12
CA ASN A 523 -3.06 18.23 -0.36
C ASN A 523 -2.14 18.24 0.89
N LEU A 524 -2.72 18.20 2.10
CA LEU A 524 -1.97 18.14 3.37
C LEU A 524 -1.68 16.71 3.82
N GLY A 525 -2.26 15.70 3.15
CA GLY A 525 -2.15 14.28 3.49
C GLY A 525 -0.73 13.80 3.80
N PRO A 526 0.26 14.05 2.93
CA PRO A 526 1.64 13.57 3.14
C PRO A 526 2.34 14.12 4.39
N ARG A 527 1.77 15.15 5.03
CA ARG A 527 2.34 15.86 6.18
C ARG A 527 1.55 15.64 7.48
N LEU A 528 0.43 14.94 7.45
CA LEU A 528 -0.37 14.67 8.64
C LEU A 528 -0.43 13.16 8.91
N THR A 529 -0.04 12.78 10.12
CA THR A 529 -0.20 11.44 10.65
C THR A 529 -1.26 11.46 11.75
N LEU A 530 -2.24 10.56 11.68
CA LEU A 530 -3.16 10.34 12.79
C LEU A 530 -2.59 9.24 13.71
N GLU A 531 -2.70 9.43 15.02
CA GLU A 531 -2.19 8.51 16.03
C GLU A 531 -3.33 7.95 16.89
N ILE A 532 -3.42 6.62 16.98
CA ILE A 532 -4.36 5.92 17.87
C ILE A 532 -3.57 5.28 19.02
N GLY A 533 -4.05 5.38 20.25
CA GLY A 533 -3.45 4.67 21.40
C GLY A 533 -3.63 3.15 21.30
N GLU A 534 -2.65 2.35 21.72
CA GLU A 534 -2.77 0.88 21.75
C GLU A 534 -4.01 0.43 22.56
N GLU A 535 -4.28 1.10 23.67
CA GLU A 535 -5.42 0.84 24.55
C GLU A 535 -6.78 1.25 23.94
N GLN A 536 -6.76 1.99 22.83
CA GLN A 536 -7.92 2.51 22.12
C GLN A 536 -8.11 1.86 20.74
N LEU A 537 -7.39 0.77 20.46
CA LEU A 537 -7.47 0.07 19.18
C LEU A 537 -8.88 -0.48 18.92
N PRO A 538 -9.48 -0.19 17.76
CA PRO A 538 -10.75 -0.79 17.36
C PRO A 538 -10.54 -2.24 16.91
N GLU A 539 -11.64 -2.93 16.63
CA GLU A 539 -11.59 -4.24 15.97
C GLU A 539 -10.77 -4.20 14.66
N GLN A 540 -10.07 -5.31 14.38
CA GLN A 540 -9.13 -5.41 13.25
C GLN A 540 -9.76 -5.01 11.91
N ALA A 541 -11.01 -5.40 11.67
CA ALA A 541 -11.72 -5.08 10.43
C ALA A 541 -11.96 -3.56 10.26
N LEU A 542 -12.29 -2.86 11.35
CA LEU A 542 -12.49 -1.41 11.33
C LEU A 542 -11.14 -0.70 11.14
N LEU A 543 -10.06 -1.18 11.79
CA LEU A 543 -8.72 -0.63 11.64
C LEU A 543 -8.20 -0.75 10.19
N GLU A 544 -8.39 -1.91 9.55
CA GLU A 544 -8.02 -2.12 8.14
C GLU A 544 -8.79 -1.16 7.22
N GLN A 545 -10.11 -1.03 7.41
CA GLN A 545 -10.94 -0.11 6.62
C GLN A 545 -10.53 1.36 6.81
N LEU A 546 -10.29 1.78 8.05
CA LEU A 546 -9.84 3.14 8.36
C LEU A 546 -8.52 3.43 7.66
N THR A 547 -7.56 2.53 7.78
CA THR A 547 -6.23 2.72 7.21
C THR A 547 -6.29 2.78 5.68
N GLN A 548 -7.14 1.97 5.05
CA GLN A 548 -7.38 2.06 3.61
C GLN A 548 -7.98 3.42 3.21
N ARG A 549 -9.01 3.90 3.92
CA ARG A 549 -9.63 5.21 3.65
C ARG A 549 -8.63 6.36 3.77
N LEU A 550 -7.81 6.36 4.83
CA LEU A 550 -6.77 7.38 5.02
C LEU A 550 -5.72 7.34 3.90
N ARG A 551 -5.30 6.14 3.49
CA ARG A 551 -4.34 5.93 2.42
C ARG A 551 -4.86 6.43 1.07
N GLU A 552 -6.13 6.19 0.75
CA GLU A 552 -6.78 6.72 -0.46
C GLU A 552 -6.82 8.25 -0.49
N LEU A 553 -6.86 8.89 0.68
CA LEU A 553 -6.80 10.34 0.84
C LEU A 553 -5.36 10.89 0.97
N GLY A 554 -4.35 10.03 1.03
CA GLY A 554 -2.95 10.41 1.16
C GLY A 554 -2.48 10.69 2.60
N PHE A 555 -3.31 10.42 3.61
CA PHE A 555 -2.97 10.56 5.03
C PHE A 555 -2.36 9.27 5.58
N SER A 556 -1.57 9.40 6.63
CA SER A 556 -0.92 8.27 7.31
C SER A 556 -1.53 7.98 8.68
N LEU A 557 -1.41 6.73 9.13
CA LEU A 557 -1.85 6.28 10.45
C LEU A 557 -0.66 5.68 11.20
N SER A 558 -0.61 5.92 12.51
CA SER A 558 0.38 5.36 13.43
C SER A 558 -0.27 4.95 14.75
N LEU A 559 0.45 4.18 15.56
CA LEU A 559 0.04 3.87 16.93
C LEU A 559 0.96 4.57 17.93
N GLN A 560 0.40 4.97 19.07
CA GLN A 560 1.12 5.53 20.22
C GLN A 560 0.84 4.72 21.48
N ARG A 561 1.63 4.96 22.53
CA ARG A 561 1.56 4.17 23.78
C ARG A 561 1.63 2.66 23.52
N PHE A 562 2.46 2.25 22.56
CA PHE A 562 2.58 0.86 22.18
C PHE A 562 3.35 0.07 23.24
N GLY A 563 2.70 -0.94 23.82
CA GLY A 563 3.24 -1.83 24.84
C GLY A 563 3.62 -3.22 24.33
N GLY A 564 3.78 -3.39 23.01
CA GLY A 564 4.29 -4.62 22.42
C GLY A 564 3.24 -5.69 22.12
N ARG A 565 1.94 -5.40 22.22
CA ARG A 565 0.85 -6.37 21.99
C ARG A 565 0.54 -6.57 20.52
N PHE A 566 1.50 -7.13 19.77
CA PHE A 566 1.37 -7.34 18.33
C PHE A 566 0.13 -8.17 17.94
N SER A 567 -0.30 -9.10 18.79
CA SER A 567 -1.49 -9.92 18.58
C SER A 567 -2.80 -9.10 18.49
N MET A 568 -2.88 -7.98 19.22
CA MET A 568 -4.08 -7.12 19.24
C MET A 568 -4.22 -6.29 17.97
N ILE A 569 -3.10 -5.91 17.34
CA ILE A 569 -3.11 -5.13 16.09
C ILE A 569 -3.56 -5.99 14.90
N GLY A 570 -3.49 -7.32 15.03
CA GLY A 570 -3.86 -8.26 13.98
C GLY A 570 -2.82 -8.27 12.86
N ASN A 571 -3.26 -8.07 11.62
CA ASN A 571 -2.38 -8.11 10.46
C ASN A 571 -1.67 -6.77 10.26
N LEU A 572 -0.77 -6.39 11.19
CA LEU A 572 0.05 -5.18 11.12
C LEU A 572 0.71 -5.00 9.73
N ALA A 573 1.10 -6.13 9.16
CA ALA A 573 1.61 -6.32 7.81
C ALA A 573 0.68 -5.84 6.67
N ARG A 574 -0.60 -5.56 6.89
CA ARG A 574 -1.54 -5.00 5.88
C ARG A 574 -1.89 -3.54 6.13
N LEU A 575 -1.70 -3.07 7.36
CA LEU A 575 -2.06 -1.71 7.75
C LEU A 575 -1.16 -0.68 7.05
N GLY A 576 0.14 -0.96 6.90
CA GLY A 576 1.06 0.02 6.32
C GLY A 576 1.15 1.28 7.17
N LEU A 577 1.27 1.10 8.50
CA LEU A 577 1.44 2.18 9.45
C LEU A 577 2.73 2.97 9.19
N ALA A 578 2.72 4.27 9.52
CA ALA A 578 3.90 5.11 9.35
C ALA A 578 4.99 4.80 10.39
N TYR A 579 4.59 4.59 11.65
CA TYR A 579 5.48 4.21 12.77
C TYR A 579 4.69 3.66 13.96
N LEU A 580 5.41 3.10 14.95
CA LEU A 580 4.89 2.80 16.28
C LEU A 580 5.64 3.64 17.33
N LYS A 581 4.90 4.33 18.19
CA LYS A 581 5.43 5.06 19.33
C LYS A 581 5.36 4.19 20.58
N ILE A 582 6.53 3.85 21.12
CA ILE A 582 6.70 3.04 22.32
C ILE A 582 6.27 3.86 23.53
N ASP A 583 5.43 3.26 24.38
CA ASP A 583 4.98 3.92 25.60
C ASP A 583 6.16 4.32 26.51
N GLY A 584 6.12 5.56 27.01
CA GLY A 584 7.19 6.14 27.81
C GLY A 584 7.48 5.37 29.12
N SER A 585 6.55 4.55 29.62
CA SER A 585 6.78 3.70 30.80
C SER A 585 7.90 2.67 30.61
N TYR A 586 8.08 2.17 29.38
CA TYR A 586 9.17 1.25 29.03
C TYR A 586 10.48 1.97 28.71
N ILE A 587 10.42 3.26 28.39
CA ILE A 587 11.59 4.08 28.02
C ILE A 587 12.26 4.69 29.25
N ARG A 588 11.47 5.10 30.24
CA ARG A 588 12.01 5.69 31.47
C ARG A 588 13.00 4.74 32.15
N ALA A 589 14.20 5.23 32.42
CA ALA A 589 15.31 4.50 33.03
C ALA A 589 15.74 3.23 32.27
N ILE A 590 15.52 3.16 30.95
CA ILE A 590 15.92 2.01 30.10
C ILE A 590 17.44 1.77 30.08
N ASP A 591 18.23 2.78 30.44
CA ASP A 591 19.68 2.69 30.60
C ASP A 591 20.12 1.98 31.89
N GLN A 592 19.22 1.89 32.87
CA GLN A 592 19.46 1.31 34.19
C GLN A 592 18.74 -0.03 34.38
N GLU A 593 17.66 -0.26 33.64
CA GLU A 593 16.79 -1.44 33.75
C GLU A 593 16.92 -2.38 32.54
N SER A 594 17.66 -3.48 32.72
CA SER A 594 18.02 -4.40 31.63
C SER A 594 16.85 -5.15 30.99
N ASP A 595 15.77 -5.38 31.74
CA ASP A 595 14.55 -6.02 31.25
C ASP A 595 13.80 -5.11 30.25
N LYS A 596 13.68 -3.81 30.54
CA LYS A 596 13.09 -2.82 29.64
C LYS A 596 13.88 -2.79 28.34
N ARG A 597 15.21 -2.73 28.45
CA ARG A 597 16.11 -2.81 27.29
C ARG A 597 15.88 -4.09 26.47
N LEU A 598 15.90 -5.26 27.11
CA LEU A 598 15.71 -6.55 26.42
C LEU A 598 14.34 -6.64 25.74
N PHE A 599 13.31 -6.11 26.38
CA PHE A 599 11.95 -6.06 25.85
C PHE A 599 11.87 -5.16 24.61
N ILE A 600 12.39 -3.92 24.71
CA ILE A 600 12.40 -2.98 23.58
C ILE A 600 13.28 -3.48 22.43
N GLU A 601 14.40 -4.17 22.69
CA GLU A 601 15.20 -4.84 21.66
C GLU A 601 14.39 -5.92 20.93
N ALA A 602 13.52 -6.65 21.64
CA ALA A 602 12.63 -7.64 21.02
C ALA A 602 11.56 -6.98 20.12
N ILE A 603 10.95 -5.88 20.60
CA ILE A 603 10.01 -5.09 19.78
C ILE A 603 10.71 -4.54 18.54
N GLN A 604 11.91 -3.98 18.70
CA GLN A 604 12.70 -3.42 17.60
C GLN A 604 13.03 -4.49 16.55
N ARG A 605 13.41 -5.70 16.95
CA ARG A 605 13.62 -6.81 15.99
C ARG A 605 12.34 -7.15 15.20
N ALA A 606 11.20 -7.21 15.89
CA ALA A 606 9.92 -7.47 15.23
C ALA A 606 9.55 -6.35 14.24
N ALA A 607 9.58 -5.09 14.68
CA ALA A 607 9.25 -3.94 13.84
C ALA A 607 10.23 -3.79 12.66
N HIS A 608 11.53 -3.97 12.88
CA HIS A 608 12.55 -3.87 11.84
C HIS A 608 12.40 -4.96 10.76
N SER A 609 11.91 -6.16 11.11
CA SER A 609 11.67 -7.24 10.13
C SER A 609 10.65 -6.89 9.03
N ILE A 610 9.84 -5.86 9.28
CA ILE A 610 8.86 -5.30 8.33
C ILE A 610 9.13 -3.81 8.02
N ASP A 611 10.35 -3.34 8.28
CA ASP A 611 10.78 -1.94 8.13
C ASP A 611 9.95 -0.90 8.90
N LEU A 612 9.14 -1.28 9.88
CA LEU A 612 8.27 -0.36 10.62
C LEU A 612 9.10 0.46 11.64
N PRO A 613 9.18 1.80 11.53
CA PRO A 613 9.98 2.62 12.43
C PRO A 613 9.38 2.64 13.84
N LEU A 614 10.25 2.52 14.84
CA LEU A 614 9.90 2.78 16.23
C LEU A 614 10.31 4.19 16.64
N ILE A 615 9.48 4.82 17.46
CA ILE A 615 9.75 6.10 18.10
C ILE A 615 9.63 5.92 19.61
N ALA A 616 10.65 6.33 20.37
CA ALA A 616 10.58 6.29 21.83
C ALA A 616 9.93 7.56 22.38
N GLU A 617 8.87 7.40 23.17
CA GLU A 617 8.24 8.53 23.88
C GLU A 617 8.92 8.79 25.21
N ARG A 618 8.80 10.03 25.69
CA ARG A 618 9.25 10.47 27.02
C ARG A 618 10.73 10.19 27.32
N VAL A 619 11.59 10.53 26.37
CA VAL A 619 13.04 10.54 26.61
C VAL A 619 13.39 11.81 27.40
N GLU A 620 13.90 11.64 28.62
CA GLU A 620 14.17 12.72 29.56
C GLU A 620 15.68 12.90 29.82
N THR A 621 16.48 11.85 29.59
CA THR A 621 17.92 11.87 29.88
C THR A 621 18.80 11.45 28.69
N GLU A 622 20.04 11.93 28.69
CA GLU A 622 21.05 11.53 27.70
C GLU A 622 21.42 10.03 27.78
N GLY A 623 21.30 9.42 28.97
CA GLY A 623 21.51 7.99 29.19
C GLY A 623 20.51 7.15 28.41
N GLU A 624 19.21 7.48 28.55
CA GLU A 624 18.12 6.86 27.79
C GLU A 624 18.33 7.03 26.28
N LEU A 625 18.64 8.26 25.81
CA LEU A 625 18.90 8.54 24.40
C LEU A 625 20.04 7.68 23.84
N LYS A 626 21.13 7.53 24.59
CA LYS A 626 22.27 6.70 24.17
C LYS A 626 21.86 5.25 23.92
N VAL A 627 21.12 4.65 24.85
CA VAL A 627 20.65 3.26 24.72
C VAL A 627 19.67 3.11 23.55
N ILE A 628 18.77 4.07 23.37
CA ILE A 628 17.84 4.12 22.22
C ILE A 628 18.59 4.16 20.88
N ARG A 629 19.67 4.94 20.79
CA ARG A 629 20.54 5.00 19.61
C ARG A 629 21.26 3.69 19.34
N GLU A 630 21.79 3.04 20.37
CA GLU A 630 22.44 1.74 20.27
C GLU A 630 21.48 0.66 19.74
N MET A 631 20.20 0.73 20.13
CA MET A 631 19.16 -0.18 19.63
C MET A 631 18.72 0.11 18.19
N GLY A 632 19.07 1.25 17.62
CA GLY A 632 18.66 1.63 16.26
C GLY A 632 17.18 2.03 16.13
N ILE A 633 16.56 2.49 17.22
CA ILE A 633 15.20 3.07 17.19
C ILE A 633 15.22 4.33 16.31
N PHE A 634 14.19 4.58 15.51
CA PHE A 634 14.22 5.60 14.46
C PHE A 634 14.08 7.03 14.98
N GLY A 635 13.15 7.26 15.91
CA GLY A 635 12.85 8.60 16.43
C GLY A 635 12.73 8.66 17.94
N VAL A 636 12.77 9.87 18.49
CA VAL A 636 12.65 10.15 19.92
C VAL A 636 11.81 11.40 20.16
N GLN A 637 11.05 11.38 21.24
CA GLN A 637 10.21 12.48 21.72
C GLN A 637 10.36 12.56 23.24
N GLY A 638 10.43 13.76 23.82
CA GLY A 638 10.45 13.94 25.27
C GLY A 638 11.07 15.26 25.70
N GLN A 639 11.11 15.47 27.02
CA GLN A 639 11.60 16.68 27.68
C GLN A 639 13.01 17.08 27.20
N LEU A 640 13.87 16.10 26.92
CA LEU A 640 15.24 16.32 26.46
C LEU A 640 15.31 17.16 25.17
N PHE A 641 14.27 17.10 24.33
CA PHE A 641 14.22 17.79 23.03
C PHE A 641 13.31 19.03 23.02
N GLY A 642 12.60 19.27 24.13
CA GLY A 642 11.72 20.42 24.29
C GLY A 642 10.37 20.05 24.88
N GLU A 643 9.86 20.94 25.73
CA GLU A 643 8.48 20.89 26.20
C GLU A 643 7.49 21.25 25.08
N PRO A 644 6.23 20.81 25.20
CA PRO A 644 5.14 21.33 24.39
C PRO A 644 5.07 22.86 24.47
N ALA A 645 5.07 23.52 23.32
CA ALA A 645 4.97 24.97 23.22
C ALA A 645 4.06 25.40 22.07
N PRO A 646 3.53 26.64 22.07
CA PRO A 646 2.85 27.20 20.91
C PRO A 646 3.75 27.21 19.66
N TRP A 647 3.13 27.24 18.47
CA TRP A 647 3.87 27.32 17.21
C TRP A 647 4.69 28.62 17.15
N LYS A 648 5.94 28.52 16.66
CA LYS A 648 6.84 29.67 16.49
C LYS A 648 6.63 30.40 15.17
#